data_AF-A0A946GWM2-F1
#
_entry.id   AF-A0A946GWM2-F1
#
_cell.length_a   1.000
_cell.length_b   1.000
_cell.length_c   1.000
_cell.angle_alpha   90.00
_cell.angle_beta   90.00
_cell.angle_gamma   90.00
#
_symmetry.space_group_name_H-M   'P 1'
#
loop_
_entity.id
_entity.type
_entity.pdbx_description
1 polymer ?
#
loop_
_entity_poly.entity_id
_entity_poly.type
_entity_poly.pdbx_seq_one_letter_code
_entity_poly.pdbx_strand_id
1 'polypeptide(L)'
;MIATVAVFAPLRRMYDYIALSAVHRPLTVGSRVWVPLRHSFRVGIVVEVRDGNTENVSKLKPIAEILDDGSLISKEMLHLACWASAYYHHPIGEVVATILPAPLRAKTLVPSVGLESWSLTELGRQALEQLSVKGVRQKNILEILENNTYIYAEELGELDYNWQSPMRALLKRNFVVKSIVSEPIAPIRLLGSSIVLNKEQAHASKNIHETLGKFQPTVLYGVTGSGKTEVYFDVIDSVLKSGGQTLFLLPEIALTKHLVKRFRQRFGSRVATLHSGMSKKERVATWIRCKKAEVGILLGTRSAVWLELPDLQLIVVDEEHDAAYKQQDGFRYSARDIAIVRAQQLDIPVVLGSATPSFETLVNVENKNFQITHLKNRPLAMSKTKVETIDVRGLKLEGGLSETLIGHMREHLAKGQQVVLFLNRRGYSPVMICRSCGVLMTCLRCDAYLVYHKQKQSLICHHCGYRKSAFNKADCCAEEVTEPLGIGTEGIEEVVRELFPDKTVCRVDRDTARSAKVLEKILSEIGTGEIDILIGTQMVSKGLDFENVTLVGVVDADTRLYSIDFRAEERLAQLLVQVAGRAGRGNKAGEVFVQTQKPENAVLRRIIDDGYDIYSKLALPERREVGFPPYVAMALVRAESKYPERPTLFLTGVRKILQKECVNADISFPIPAYMALRAGRVRALLIVRAPVKVEIQNLLAACLDKIESLSKVVRIRWTIDVDPQETL
;
A
#
# COMPACT_ATOMS: atom_id res chain seq x y z
N MET A 1 -30.94 25.75 5.82
CA MET A 1 -29.94 25.38 4.79
C MET A 1 -30.16 23.94 4.36
N ILE A 2 -29.81 23.60 3.12
CA ILE A 2 -29.75 22.22 2.63
C ILE A 2 -28.28 21.80 2.57
N ALA A 3 -27.96 20.62 3.09
CA ALA A 3 -26.64 20.04 3.01
C ALA A 3 -26.66 18.74 2.23
N THR A 4 -25.78 18.64 1.24
CA THR A 4 -25.52 17.38 0.52
C THR A 4 -24.45 16.62 1.26
N VAL A 5 -24.76 15.39 1.66
CA VAL A 5 -23.96 14.59 2.57
C VAL A 5 -23.51 13.29 1.91
N ALA A 6 -22.19 13.05 1.90
CA ALA A 6 -21.60 11.75 1.60
C ALA A 6 -21.69 10.86 2.86
N VAL A 7 -22.73 10.04 2.93
CA VAL A 7 -22.99 9.14 4.07
C VAL A 7 -22.05 7.93 4.00
N PHE A 8 -21.42 7.54 5.11
CA PHE A 8 -20.50 6.40 5.19
C PHE A 8 -21.24 5.05 5.02
N ALA A 9 -21.58 4.76 3.76
CA ALA A 9 -22.30 3.58 3.31
C ALA A 9 -21.90 3.25 1.86
N PRO A 10 -22.08 2.00 1.41
CA PRO A 10 -21.79 1.57 0.04
C PRO A 10 -22.88 2.07 -0.95
N LEU A 11 -23.11 3.37 -0.98
CA LEU A 11 -24.10 4.05 -1.83
C LEU A 11 -23.37 4.96 -2.81
N ARG A 12 -23.64 4.80 -4.10
CA ARG A 12 -23.02 5.58 -5.18
C ARG A 12 -23.64 6.96 -5.39
N ARG A 13 -24.29 7.49 -4.37
CA ARG A 13 -24.95 8.80 -4.40
C ARG A 13 -24.78 9.49 -3.05
N MET A 14 -24.81 10.81 -3.08
CA MET A 14 -24.97 11.63 -1.88
C MET A 14 -26.45 11.82 -1.57
N TYR A 15 -26.76 12.32 -0.37
CA TYR A 15 -28.13 12.56 0.07
C TYR A 15 -28.27 13.98 0.61
N ASP A 16 -29.39 14.62 0.30
CA ASP A 16 -29.71 15.94 0.81
C ASP A 16 -30.44 15.85 2.14
N TYR A 17 -30.06 16.72 3.07
CA TYR A 17 -30.66 16.88 4.39
C TYR A 17 -30.92 18.35 4.68
N ILE A 18 -31.93 18.62 5.52
CA ILE A 18 -32.20 19.97 6.00
C ILE A 18 -31.45 20.22 7.32
N ALA A 19 -30.76 21.34 7.41
CA ALA A 19 -30.20 21.84 8.66
C ALA A 19 -31.15 22.90 9.24
N LEU A 20 -31.74 22.59 10.40
CA LEU A 20 -32.62 23.47 11.16
C LEU A 20 -31.78 24.44 12.00
N SER A 21 -32.31 25.64 12.29
CA SER A 21 -31.62 26.69 13.05
C SER A 21 -31.28 26.31 14.50
N ALA A 22 -31.87 25.24 15.02
CA ALA A 22 -31.68 24.77 16.40
C ALA A 22 -30.37 23.97 16.64
N VAL A 23 -29.47 23.89 15.65
CA VAL A 23 -28.21 23.13 15.82
C VAL A 23 -27.12 24.05 16.39
N HIS A 24 -26.58 23.69 17.56
CA HIS A 24 -25.62 24.49 18.34
C HIS A 24 -24.22 24.66 17.71
N ARG A 25 -23.96 24.09 16.54
CA ARG A 25 -22.66 24.11 15.85
C ARG A 25 -22.79 24.60 14.42
N PRO A 26 -21.79 25.34 13.89
CA PRO A 26 -21.83 25.81 12.51
C PRO A 26 -21.76 24.64 11.53
N LEU A 27 -22.67 24.60 10.56
CA LEU A 27 -22.63 23.63 9.48
C LEU A 27 -21.73 24.13 8.36
N THR A 28 -20.61 23.47 8.13
CA THR A 28 -19.68 23.82 7.06
C THR A 28 -19.38 22.63 6.16
N VAL A 29 -18.93 22.90 4.93
CA VAL A 29 -18.38 21.86 4.06
C VAL A 29 -17.19 21.19 4.77
N GLY A 30 -17.19 19.87 4.80
CA GLY A 30 -16.19 19.06 5.51
C GLY A 30 -16.56 18.68 6.95
N SER A 31 -17.66 19.19 7.51
CA SER A 31 -18.13 18.79 8.84
C SER A 31 -18.71 17.37 8.85
N ARG A 32 -18.46 16.59 9.90
CA ARG A 32 -19.19 15.34 10.13
C ARG A 32 -20.58 15.61 10.68
N VAL A 33 -21.54 14.87 10.14
CA VAL A 33 -22.94 14.95 10.53
C VAL A 33 -23.49 13.56 10.83
N TRP A 34 -24.37 13.48 11.82
CA TRP A 34 -25.14 12.30 12.14
C TRP A 34 -26.51 12.41 11.49
N VAL A 35 -26.81 11.52 10.55
CA VAL A 35 -27.99 11.64 9.69
C VAL A 35 -28.81 10.34 9.62
N PRO A 36 -30.14 10.43 9.49
CA PRO A 36 -30.98 9.25 9.28
C PRO A 36 -30.78 8.68 7.87
N LEU A 37 -30.59 7.37 7.78
CA LEU A 37 -30.52 6.60 6.54
C LEU A 37 -31.38 5.34 6.69
N ARG A 38 -32.51 5.30 5.97
CA ARG A 38 -33.56 4.28 6.10
C ARG A 38 -34.04 4.14 7.55
N HIS A 39 -33.81 2.98 8.18
CA HIS A 39 -34.21 2.63 9.55
C HIS A 39 -33.08 2.79 10.58
N SER A 40 -31.99 3.47 10.22
CA SER A 40 -30.83 3.63 11.09
C SER A 40 -30.22 5.02 10.94
N PHE A 41 -29.23 5.35 11.78
CA PHE A 41 -28.45 6.56 11.63
C PHE A 41 -27.01 6.22 11.23
N ARG A 42 -26.37 7.13 10.49
CA ARG A 42 -25.00 6.99 9.99
C ARG A 42 -24.28 8.33 10.08
N VAL A 43 -22.95 8.25 10.22
CA VAL A 43 -22.09 9.42 10.04
C VAL A 43 -21.95 9.67 8.54
N GLY A 44 -21.94 10.93 8.14
CA GLY A 44 -21.55 11.37 6.81
C GLY A 44 -20.74 12.66 6.89
N ILE A 45 -20.20 13.08 5.75
CA ILE A 45 -19.50 14.36 5.60
C ILE A 45 -20.32 15.27 4.70
N VAL A 46 -20.46 16.52 5.11
CA VAL A 46 -21.07 17.57 4.30
C VAL A 46 -20.14 17.90 3.13
N VAL A 47 -20.62 17.74 1.91
CA VAL A 47 -19.86 18.02 0.69
C VAL A 47 -20.23 19.39 0.12
N GLU A 48 -21.49 19.79 0.27
CA GLU A 48 -22.03 21.04 -0.25
C GLU A 48 -23.08 21.58 0.73
N VAL A 49 -23.17 22.91 0.84
CA VAL A 49 -24.22 23.62 1.58
C VAL A 49 -24.83 24.66 0.66
N ARG A 50 -26.16 24.70 0.59
CA ARG A 50 -26.92 25.66 -0.23
C ARG A 50 -28.16 26.18 0.49
N ASP A 51 -28.69 27.30 0.02
CA ASP A 51 -29.89 27.91 0.59
C ASP A 51 -31.15 27.11 0.28
N GLY A 52 -32.08 27.10 1.23
CA GLY A 52 -33.26 26.24 1.26
C GLY A 52 -34.47 26.78 0.49
N ASN A 53 -34.29 27.34 -0.70
CA ASN A 53 -35.38 27.92 -1.50
C ASN A 53 -36.02 26.93 -2.49
N THR A 54 -35.90 25.62 -2.29
CA THR A 54 -36.41 24.62 -3.23
C THR A 54 -37.79 24.08 -2.83
N GLU A 55 -38.65 23.80 -3.81
CA GLU A 55 -40.02 23.29 -3.65
C GLU A 55 -40.14 21.94 -2.91
N ASN A 56 -39.03 21.29 -2.54
CA ASN A 56 -38.99 19.96 -1.93
C ASN A 56 -38.41 19.90 -0.51
N VAL A 57 -38.21 21.05 0.15
CA VAL A 57 -37.67 21.09 1.53
C VAL A 57 -38.47 20.24 2.52
N SER A 58 -39.79 20.14 2.34
CA SER A 58 -40.69 19.33 3.18
C SER A 58 -40.45 17.81 3.11
N LYS A 59 -39.80 17.31 2.06
CA LYS A 59 -39.44 15.88 1.90
C LYS A 59 -38.08 15.53 2.50
N LEU A 60 -37.28 16.53 2.86
CA LEU A 60 -35.94 16.33 3.40
C LEU A 60 -36.00 15.96 4.88
N LYS A 61 -35.22 14.95 5.27
CA LYS A 61 -35.05 14.62 6.68
C LYS A 61 -34.06 15.61 7.33
N PRO A 62 -34.25 15.96 8.61
CA PRO A 62 -33.31 16.83 9.32
C PRO A 62 -31.99 16.13 9.60
N ILE A 63 -30.91 16.90 9.63
CA ILE A 63 -29.65 16.49 10.25
C ILE A 63 -29.91 16.32 11.75
N ALA A 64 -29.55 15.16 12.30
CA ALA A 64 -29.80 14.88 13.72
C ALA A 64 -28.78 15.55 14.63
N GLU A 65 -27.51 15.61 14.21
CA GLU A 65 -26.44 16.25 14.97
C GLU A 65 -25.28 16.66 14.07
N ILE A 66 -24.67 17.81 14.35
CA ILE A 66 -23.38 18.22 13.78
C ILE A 66 -22.28 17.86 14.80
N LEU A 67 -21.32 17.04 14.37
CA LEU A 67 -20.38 16.39 15.30
C LEU A 67 -19.10 17.19 15.55
N ASP A 68 -18.81 18.18 14.71
CA ASP A 68 -17.56 18.96 14.74
C ASP A 68 -17.87 20.46 14.85
N ASP A 69 -16.99 21.22 15.50
CA ASP A 69 -17.12 22.69 15.66
C ASP A 69 -16.71 23.47 14.38
N GLY A 70 -16.24 22.75 13.35
CA GLY A 70 -15.83 23.32 12.07
C GLY A 70 -15.62 22.26 11.00
N SER A 71 -14.87 22.61 9.96
CA SER A 71 -14.56 21.68 8.86
C SER A 71 -13.53 20.65 9.30
N LEU A 72 -13.90 19.37 9.27
CA LEU A 72 -12.99 18.28 9.59
C LEU A 72 -12.14 17.84 8.39
N ILE A 73 -12.67 18.00 7.17
CA ILE A 73 -12.01 17.67 5.92
C ILE A 73 -12.01 18.90 5.01
N SER A 74 -10.84 19.30 4.52
CA SER A 74 -10.74 20.46 3.62
C SER A 74 -11.52 20.27 2.31
N LYS A 75 -11.89 21.38 1.67
CA LYS A 75 -12.58 21.36 0.37
C LYS A 75 -11.74 20.66 -0.69
N GLU A 76 -10.43 20.85 -0.65
CA GLU A 76 -9.47 20.27 -1.58
C GLU A 76 -9.49 18.73 -1.46
N MET A 77 -9.47 18.20 -0.24
CA MET A 77 -9.55 16.76 -0.02
C MET A 77 -10.91 16.18 -0.42
N LEU A 78 -12.00 16.94 -0.26
CA LEU A 78 -13.33 16.55 -0.76
C LEU A 78 -13.40 16.53 -2.28
N HIS A 79 -12.82 17.53 -2.96
CA HIS A 79 -12.74 17.55 -4.43
C HIS A 79 -11.95 16.35 -4.95
N LEU A 80 -10.80 16.02 -4.34
CA LEU A 80 -10.01 14.84 -4.68
C LEU A 80 -10.82 13.55 -4.50
N ALA A 81 -11.55 13.42 -3.38
CA ALA A 81 -12.41 12.27 -3.14
C ALA A 81 -13.59 12.18 -4.12
N CYS A 82 -14.19 13.30 -4.50
CA CYS A 82 -15.26 13.33 -5.50
C CYS A 82 -14.74 12.92 -6.88
N TRP A 83 -13.59 13.47 -7.31
CA TRP A 83 -12.91 13.05 -8.53
C TRP A 83 -12.62 11.56 -8.52
N ALA A 84 -12.04 11.04 -7.42
CA ALA A 84 -11.67 9.63 -7.35
C ALA A 84 -12.90 8.70 -7.29
N SER A 85 -13.97 9.10 -6.61
CA SER A 85 -15.24 8.37 -6.62
C SER A 85 -15.83 8.29 -8.03
N ALA A 86 -15.80 9.40 -8.77
CA ALA A 86 -16.28 9.46 -10.15
C ALA A 86 -15.40 8.64 -11.10
N TYR A 87 -14.07 8.76 -11.00
CA TYR A 87 -13.12 8.07 -11.87
C TYR A 87 -13.11 6.55 -11.64
N TYR A 88 -13.08 6.10 -10.38
CA TYR A 88 -13.06 4.66 -10.04
C TYR A 88 -14.47 4.05 -9.88
N HIS A 89 -15.53 4.84 -10.09
CA HIS A 89 -16.95 4.44 -9.91
C HIS A 89 -17.24 3.77 -8.56
N HIS A 90 -16.60 4.27 -7.50
CA HIS A 90 -16.70 3.74 -6.14
C HIS A 90 -17.65 4.59 -5.29
N PRO A 91 -18.43 3.99 -4.36
CA PRO A 91 -19.32 4.74 -3.47
C PRO A 91 -18.62 5.90 -2.76
N ILE A 92 -19.12 7.13 -2.99
CA ILE A 92 -18.51 8.36 -2.47
C ILE A 92 -18.34 8.34 -0.94
N GLY A 93 -19.32 7.79 -0.22
CA GLY A 93 -19.25 7.64 1.23
C GLY A 93 -18.05 6.80 1.70
N GLU A 94 -17.71 5.73 0.97
CA GLU A 94 -16.56 4.89 1.28
C GLU A 94 -15.24 5.58 0.89
N VAL A 95 -15.24 6.35 -0.21
CA VAL A 95 -14.08 7.14 -0.65
C VAL A 95 -13.76 8.24 0.36
N VAL A 96 -14.73 9.08 0.72
CA VAL A 96 -14.53 10.17 1.71
C VAL A 96 -14.11 9.61 3.07
N ALA A 97 -14.65 8.46 3.48
CA ALA A 97 -14.23 7.81 4.72
C ALA A 97 -12.75 7.41 4.73
N THR A 98 -12.09 7.26 3.58
CA THR A 98 -10.65 6.94 3.51
C THR A 98 -9.74 8.07 3.98
N ILE A 99 -10.21 9.32 3.92
CA ILE A 99 -9.51 10.51 4.42
C ILE A 99 -9.37 10.46 5.95
N LEU A 100 -10.34 9.84 6.63
CA LEU A 100 -10.39 9.77 8.08
C LEU A 100 -9.79 8.45 8.62
N PRO A 101 -9.03 8.51 9.73
CA PRO A 101 -8.72 7.35 10.54
C PRO A 101 -10.00 6.63 11.00
N ALA A 102 -9.94 5.30 11.10
CA ALA A 102 -11.10 4.48 11.43
C ALA A 102 -11.90 4.94 12.68
N PRO A 103 -11.28 5.38 13.79
CA PRO A 103 -12.02 5.89 14.96
C PRO A 103 -12.86 7.14 14.68
N LEU A 104 -12.43 8.01 13.75
CA LEU A 104 -13.13 9.25 13.41
C LEU A 104 -14.28 9.04 12.40
N ARG A 105 -14.43 7.81 11.88
CA ARG A 105 -15.56 7.42 11.01
C ARG A 105 -16.85 7.12 11.79
N ALA A 106 -16.76 7.02 13.11
CA ALA A 106 -17.88 6.81 14.01
C ALA A 106 -18.31 8.13 14.66
N LYS A 107 -19.44 8.12 15.37
CA LYS A 107 -19.92 9.24 16.18
C LYS A 107 -19.03 9.39 17.42
N THR A 108 -17.86 9.99 17.25
CA THR A 108 -16.83 10.17 18.27
C THR A 108 -16.30 11.59 18.23
N LEU A 109 -15.92 12.12 19.40
CA LEU A 109 -15.20 13.40 19.46
C LEU A 109 -13.80 13.21 18.87
N VAL A 110 -13.30 14.24 18.19
CA VAL A 110 -11.90 14.29 17.79
C VAL A 110 -11.08 14.44 19.07
N PRO A 111 -10.18 13.49 19.39
CA PRO A 111 -9.39 13.61 20.60
C PRO A 111 -8.42 14.78 20.46
N SER A 112 -8.20 15.54 21.52
CA SER A 112 -7.11 16.51 21.55
C SER A 112 -5.77 15.77 21.55
N VAL A 113 -4.81 16.25 20.75
CA VAL A 113 -3.45 15.70 20.65
C VAL A 113 -2.48 16.75 21.17
N GLY A 114 -1.61 16.30 22.07
CA GLY A 114 -0.61 17.08 22.79
C GLY A 114 -0.16 16.31 24.03
N LEU A 115 0.73 16.90 24.82
CA LEU A 115 1.14 16.33 26.10
C LEU A 115 0.03 16.57 27.12
N GLU A 116 -0.34 15.51 27.84
CA GLU A 116 -1.23 15.68 28.97
C GLU A 116 -0.51 16.52 30.01
N SER A 117 -1.12 17.65 30.36
CA SER A 117 -0.62 18.51 31.43
C SER A 117 -1.69 18.71 32.48
N TRP A 118 -1.25 18.99 33.70
CA TRP A 118 -2.10 19.36 34.80
C TRP A 118 -1.72 20.75 35.26
N SER A 119 -2.71 21.58 35.55
CA SER A 119 -2.50 22.89 36.15
C SER A 119 -3.37 23.03 37.41
N LEU A 120 -2.89 23.84 38.34
CA LEU A 120 -3.61 24.16 39.56
C LEU A 120 -4.85 25.01 39.23
N THR A 121 -5.99 24.67 39.83
CA THR A 121 -7.19 25.53 39.78
C THR A 121 -7.22 26.47 40.98
N GLU A 122 -8.06 27.51 40.93
CA GLU A 122 -8.24 28.41 42.07
C GLU A 122 -8.71 27.68 43.35
N LEU A 123 -9.57 26.67 43.21
CA LEU A 123 -10.01 25.82 44.33
C LEU A 123 -8.86 24.98 44.89
N GLY A 124 -7.95 24.51 44.04
CA GLY A 124 -6.76 23.77 44.46
C GLY A 124 -5.77 24.64 45.21
N ARG A 125 -5.60 25.91 44.78
CA ARG A 125 -4.74 26.89 45.45
C ARG A 125 -5.27 27.22 46.85
N GLN A 126 -6.56 27.54 46.97
CA GLN A 126 -7.19 27.76 48.28
C GLN A 126 -7.10 26.54 49.20
N ALA A 127 -7.26 25.33 48.65
CA ALA A 127 -7.16 24.10 49.43
C ALA A 127 -5.74 23.86 49.98
N LEU A 128 -4.71 24.31 49.25
CA LEU A 128 -3.31 24.23 49.65
C LEU A 128 -2.98 25.29 50.73
N GLU A 129 -3.42 26.53 50.54
CA GLU A 129 -3.26 27.64 51.51
C GLU A 129 -3.93 27.33 52.87
N GLN A 130 -5.12 26.72 52.84
CA GLN A 130 -5.89 26.37 54.04
C GLN A 130 -5.46 25.04 54.69
N LEU A 131 -4.38 24.39 54.22
CA LEU A 131 -3.89 23.10 54.73
C LEU A 131 -4.96 21.99 54.78
N SER A 132 -5.95 22.06 53.89
CA SER A 132 -7.12 21.17 53.89
C SER A 132 -6.85 19.79 53.25
N VAL A 133 -5.68 19.62 52.63
CA VAL A 133 -5.27 18.40 51.91
C VAL A 133 -4.45 17.50 52.84
N LYS A 134 -5.09 16.47 53.41
CA LYS A 134 -4.46 15.56 54.39
C LYS A 134 -3.44 14.56 53.83
N GLY A 135 -3.42 14.33 52.50
CA GLY A 135 -2.54 13.32 51.89
C GLY A 135 -1.19 13.91 51.48
N VAL A 136 -0.08 13.40 52.05
CA VAL A 136 1.29 13.89 51.78
C VAL A 136 1.62 13.97 50.28
N ARG A 137 1.28 12.93 49.50
CA ARG A 137 1.49 12.90 48.04
C ARG A 137 0.57 13.82 47.25
N GLN A 138 -0.66 14.06 47.74
CA GLN A 138 -1.57 15.02 47.11
C GLN A 138 -1.10 16.46 47.34
N LYS A 139 -0.62 16.76 48.55
CA LYS A 139 -0.02 18.05 48.88
C LYS A 139 1.22 18.32 48.04
N ASN A 140 2.13 17.34 47.93
CA ASN A 140 3.34 17.49 47.11
C ASN A 140 3.04 17.77 45.63
N ILE A 141 2.05 17.09 45.02
CA ILE A 141 1.63 17.41 43.64
C ILE A 141 1.06 18.84 43.52
N LEU A 142 0.28 19.30 44.50
CA LEU A 142 -0.27 20.66 44.48
C LEU A 142 0.83 21.72 44.66
N GLU A 143 1.82 21.50 45.54
CA GLU A 143 2.98 22.37 45.72
C GLU A 143 3.84 22.46 44.44
N ILE A 144 4.01 21.34 43.74
CA ILE A 144 4.70 21.32 42.43
C ILE A 144 3.90 22.14 41.39
N LEU A 145 2.57 21.99 41.38
CA LEU A 145 1.68 22.72 40.47
C LEU A 145 1.47 24.19 40.83
N GLU A 146 1.77 24.60 42.06
CA GLU A 146 1.76 26.01 42.47
C GLU A 146 2.99 26.75 41.93
N ASN A 147 4.14 26.05 41.90
CA ASN A 147 5.41 26.58 41.41
C ASN A 147 5.57 26.51 39.88
N ASN A 148 4.66 25.84 39.17
CA ASN A 148 4.69 25.68 37.71
C ASN A 148 3.34 26.05 37.09
N THR A 149 3.34 26.69 35.91
CA THR A 149 2.07 27.02 35.22
C THR A 149 1.26 25.76 34.86
N TYR A 150 1.96 24.68 34.52
CA TYR A 150 1.45 23.33 34.33
C TYR A 150 2.60 22.33 34.46
N ILE A 151 2.29 21.05 34.65
CA ILE A 151 3.27 19.95 34.63
C ILE A 151 2.84 18.86 33.67
N TYR A 152 3.79 18.23 32.98
CA TYR A 152 3.52 17.14 32.04
C TYR A 152 3.47 15.76 32.72
N ALA A 153 2.81 14.80 32.06
CA ALA A 153 2.74 13.41 32.53
C ALA A 153 4.12 12.74 32.69
N GLU A 154 5.08 13.13 31.85
CA GLU A 154 6.44 12.61 31.83
C GLU A 154 7.23 13.09 33.06
N GLU A 155 7.15 14.39 33.37
CA GLU A 155 7.75 15.00 34.57
C GLU A 155 7.14 14.43 35.86
N LEU A 156 5.82 14.20 35.89
CA LEU A 156 5.19 13.50 37.00
C LEU A 156 5.66 12.05 37.13
N GLY A 157 6.07 11.42 36.02
CA GLY A 157 6.63 10.08 35.99
C GLY A 157 8.02 9.94 36.60
N GLU A 158 8.74 11.05 36.78
CA GLU A 158 10.04 11.09 37.46
C GLU A 158 9.94 11.10 38.98
N LEU A 159 8.72 11.26 39.52
CA LEU A 159 8.47 11.20 40.96
C LEU A 159 8.72 9.77 41.50
N ASP A 160 9.21 9.69 42.74
CA ASP A 160 9.54 8.44 43.44
C ASP A 160 8.30 7.62 43.87
N TYR A 161 7.10 8.07 43.52
CA TYR A 161 5.84 7.39 43.80
C TYR A 161 4.88 7.38 42.61
N ASN A 162 3.92 6.45 42.64
CA ASN A 162 2.83 6.43 41.66
C ASN A 162 1.95 7.67 41.80
N TRP A 163 2.16 8.65 40.91
CA TRP A 163 1.43 9.92 40.86
C TRP A 163 -0.01 9.79 40.35
N GLN A 164 -0.36 8.73 39.61
CA GLN A 164 -1.67 8.64 38.94
C GLN A 164 -2.83 8.50 39.94
N SER A 165 -2.61 7.79 41.05
CA SER A 165 -3.61 7.64 42.12
C SER A 165 -3.92 8.96 42.84
N PRO A 166 -2.94 9.71 43.40
CA PRO A 166 -3.19 11.01 44.00
C PRO A 166 -3.71 12.05 43.00
N MET A 167 -3.23 12.05 41.74
CA MET A 167 -3.74 12.95 40.69
C MET A 167 -5.23 12.72 40.37
N ARG A 168 -5.68 11.46 40.31
CA ARG A 168 -7.12 11.14 40.13
C ARG A 168 -7.97 11.67 41.28
N ALA A 169 -7.46 11.60 42.51
CA ALA A 169 -8.18 12.13 43.68
C ALA A 169 -8.29 13.66 43.64
N LEU A 170 -7.23 14.36 43.20
CA LEU A 170 -7.23 15.82 43.01
C LEU A 170 -8.17 16.25 41.87
N LEU A 171 -8.18 15.53 40.74
CA LEU A 171 -9.10 15.77 39.63
C LEU A 171 -10.57 15.63 40.06
N LYS A 172 -10.89 14.60 40.85
CA LYS A 172 -12.27 14.37 41.34
C LYS A 172 -12.78 15.50 42.22
N ARG A 173 -11.87 16.21 42.90
CA ARG A 173 -12.17 17.38 43.76
C ARG A 173 -12.11 18.71 43.01
N ASN A 174 -11.85 18.70 41.70
CA ASN A 174 -11.62 19.88 40.87
C ASN A 174 -10.48 20.77 41.37
N PHE A 175 -9.49 20.23 42.10
CA PHE A 175 -8.33 21.01 42.58
C PHE A 175 -7.29 21.22 41.48
N VAL A 176 -7.26 20.32 40.51
CA VAL A 176 -6.40 20.40 39.33
C VAL A 176 -7.26 20.22 38.09
N VAL A 177 -6.89 20.86 37.00
CA VAL A 177 -7.52 20.67 35.70
C VAL A 177 -6.53 19.95 34.79
N LYS A 178 -7.03 18.95 34.07
CA LYS A 178 -6.27 18.28 33.02
C LYS A 178 -6.43 19.06 31.73
N SER A 179 -5.33 19.55 31.21
CA SER A 179 -5.22 20.23 29.93
C SER A 179 -4.37 19.41 28.97
N ILE A 180 -4.45 19.73 27.69
CA ILE A 180 -3.56 19.15 26.67
C ILE A 180 -2.83 20.33 26.06
N VAL A 181 -1.53 20.43 26.36
CA VAL A 181 -0.67 21.47 25.80
C VAL A 181 -0.05 20.91 24.52
N SER A 182 -0.17 21.66 23.44
CA SER A 182 0.53 21.33 22.20
C SER A 182 2.00 21.70 22.41
N GLU A 183 2.94 20.80 22.11
CA GLU A 183 4.35 21.17 22.11
C GLU A 183 4.54 22.40 21.19
N PRO A 184 5.33 23.41 21.60
CA PRO A 184 5.74 24.43 20.66
C PRO A 184 6.45 23.75 19.49
N ILE A 185 6.02 24.07 18.26
CA ILE A 185 6.63 23.53 17.04
C ILE A 185 8.10 23.96 17.06
N ALA A 186 9.00 23.03 17.38
CA ALA A 186 10.42 23.32 17.39
C ALA A 186 10.82 23.86 16.00
N PRO A 187 11.62 24.94 15.92
CA PRO A 187 12.11 25.45 14.65
C PRO A 187 12.85 24.33 13.91
N ILE A 188 12.75 24.33 12.57
CA ILE A 188 13.39 23.31 11.73
C ILE A 188 14.89 23.39 11.94
N ARG A 189 15.42 22.49 12.78
CA ARG A 189 16.85 22.26 12.90
C ARG A 189 17.19 21.07 12.03
N LEU A 190 17.89 21.35 10.93
CA LEU A 190 18.58 20.31 10.18
C LEU A 190 19.66 19.75 11.11
N LEU A 191 19.53 18.48 11.49
CA LEU A 191 20.41 17.83 12.46
C LEU A 191 21.65 17.21 11.79
N GLY A 192 21.72 17.19 10.45
CA GLY A 192 22.78 16.55 9.67
C GLY A 192 23.57 17.51 8.76
N SER A 193 24.73 17.05 8.28
CA SER A 193 25.63 17.78 7.37
C SER A 193 25.01 18.06 5.99
N SER A 194 25.54 19.08 5.28
CA SER A 194 25.17 19.37 3.89
C SER A 194 25.52 18.19 2.98
N ILE A 195 24.59 17.81 2.11
CA ILE A 195 24.79 16.73 1.14
C ILE A 195 25.66 17.29 0.02
N VAL A 196 26.78 16.62 -0.27
CA VAL A 196 27.55 16.90 -1.48
C VAL A 196 26.97 16.04 -2.60
N LEU A 197 26.13 16.66 -3.42
CA LEU A 197 25.57 16.01 -4.61
C LEU A 197 26.64 15.87 -5.70
N ASN A 198 26.65 14.74 -6.39
CA ASN A 198 27.43 14.61 -7.62
C ASN A 198 26.82 15.45 -8.77
N LYS A 199 27.52 15.57 -9.91
CA LYS A 199 27.05 16.40 -11.04
C LYS A 199 25.66 16.02 -11.56
N GLU A 200 25.37 14.71 -11.68
CA GLU A 200 24.06 14.24 -12.16
C GLU A 200 22.94 14.51 -11.14
N GLN A 201 23.22 14.26 -9.86
CA GLN A 201 22.30 14.51 -8.75
C GLN A 201 22.03 16.01 -8.60
N ALA A 202 23.04 16.86 -8.73
CA ALA A 202 22.89 18.32 -8.67
C ALA A 202 22.05 18.84 -9.85
N HIS A 203 22.27 18.31 -11.06
CA HIS A 203 21.43 18.64 -12.21
C HIS A 203 19.97 18.19 -12.02
N ALA A 204 19.76 16.96 -11.55
CA ALA A 204 18.43 16.45 -11.24
C ALA A 204 17.72 17.24 -10.15
N SER A 205 18.43 17.59 -9.08
CA SER A 205 17.89 18.43 -8.02
C SER A 205 17.52 19.81 -8.55
N LYS A 206 18.39 20.44 -9.34
CA LYS A 206 18.11 21.74 -9.98
C LYS A 206 16.84 21.70 -10.83
N ASN A 207 16.69 20.68 -11.69
CA ASN A 207 15.49 20.54 -12.53
C ASN A 207 14.22 20.44 -11.68
N ILE A 208 14.26 19.71 -10.55
CA ILE A 208 13.11 19.60 -9.66
C ILE A 208 12.87 20.91 -8.89
N HIS A 209 13.92 21.61 -8.43
CA HIS A 209 13.81 22.91 -7.78
C HIS A 209 13.12 23.96 -8.66
N GLU A 210 13.43 23.99 -9.96
CA GLU A 210 12.79 24.88 -10.95
C GLU A 210 11.29 24.60 -11.14
N THR A 211 10.78 23.49 -10.60
CA THR A 211 9.36 23.11 -10.64
C THR A 211 8.62 23.36 -9.32
N LEU A 212 9.31 23.77 -8.26
CA LEU A 212 8.65 24.13 -6.99
C LEU A 212 7.64 25.26 -7.21
N GLY A 213 6.42 25.08 -6.70
CA GLY A 213 5.32 26.05 -6.81
C GLY A 213 4.50 25.97 -8.11
N LYS A 214 4.68 24.94 -8.94
CA LYS A 214 3.81 24.65 -10.08
C LYS A 214 3.62 23.14 -10.28
N PHE A 215 2.51 22.74 -10.88
CA PHE A 215 2.31 21.34 -11.26
C PHE A 215 3.24 20.93 -12.40
N GLN A 216 4.19 20.06 -12.07
CA GLN A 216 5.03 19.37 -13.03
C GLN A 216 5.38 17.97 -12.50
N PRO A 217 4.86 16.90 -13.13
CA PRO A 217 5.34 15.57 -12.86
C PRO A 217 6.74 15.37 -13.43
N THR A 218 7.66 14.91 -12.59
CA THR A 218 9.05 14.66 -12.94
C THR A 218 9.45 13.24 -12.54
N VAL A 219 9.89 12.46 -13.52
CA VAL A 219 10.40 11.10 -13.32
C VAL A 219 11.89 11.18 -13.00
N LEU A 220 12.26 10.80 -11.78
CA LEU A 220 13.66 10.63 -11.38
C LEU A 220 14.08 9.19 -11.72
N TYR A 221 14.60 9.03 -12.92
CA TYR A 221 14.99 7.74 -13.45
C TYR A 221 16.45 7.42 -13.10
N GLY A 222 16.67 6.66 -12.03
CA GLY A 222 18.01 6.30 -11.57
C GLY A 222 18.12 4.85 -11.15
N VAL A 223 19.18 4.17 -11.61
CA VAL A 223 19.50 2.79 -11.21
C VAL A 223 19.65 2.67 -9.69
N THR A 224 19.46 1.49 -9.12
CA THR A 224 19.59 1.28 -7.67
C THR A 224 20.98 1.68 -7.20
N GLY A 225 21.07 2.51 -6.15
CA GLY A 225 22.36 3.04 -5.64
C GLY A 225 22.88 4.31 -6.33
N SER A 226 22.19 4.84 -7.34
CA SER A 226 22.52 6.13 -7.99
C SER A 226 22.32 7.37 -7.09
N GLY A 227 21.76 7.20 -5.89
CA GLY A 227 21.53 8.27 -4.93
C GLY A 227 20.24 9.08 -5.16
N LYS A 228 19.18 8.47 -5.69
CA LYS A 228 17.83 9.09 -5.76
C LYS A 228 17.40 9.73 -4.44
N THR A 229 17.68 9.05 -3.32
CA THR A 229 17.36 9.54 -1.97
C THR A 229 18.06 10.85 -1.63
N GLU A 230 19.29 11.07 -2.10
CA GLU A 230 20.01 12.32 -1.87
C GLU A 230 19.35 13.50 -2.60
N VAL A 231 18.89 13.26 -3.83
CA VAL A 231 18.12 14.25 -4.59
C VAL A 231 16.80 14.56 -3.88
N TYR A 232 16.07 13.55 -3.39
CA TYR A 232 14.86 13.79 -2.61
C TYR A 232 15.15 14.63 -1.36
N PHE A 233 16.22 14.32 -0.62
CA PHE A 233 16.59 15.05 0.59
C PHE A 233 16.92 16.51 0.33
N ASP A 234 17.57 16.83 -0.78
CA ASP A 234 17.90 18.20 -1.18
C ASP A 234 16.66 19.01 -1.55
N VAL A 235 15.74 18.42 -2.33
CA VAL A 235 14.48 19.07 -2.71
C VAL A 235 13.59 19.28 -1.48
N ILE A 236 13.45 18.26 -0.63
CA ILE A 236 12.66 18.34 0.60
C ILE A 236 13.22 19.39 1.57
N ASP A 237 14.54 19.53 1.66
CA ASP A 237 15.17 20.56 2.48
C ASP A 237 14.72 21.97 2.07
N SER A 238 14.62 22.24 0.77
CA SER A 238 14.17 23.55 0.27
C SER A 238 12.69 23.80 0.55
N VAL A 239 11.84 22.76 0.43
CA VAL A 239 10.41 22.84 0.78
C VAL A 239 10.20 23.06 2.28
N LEU A 240 11.02 22.43 3.12
CA LEU A 240 10.93 22.65 4.56
C LEU A 240 11.38 24.07 4.94
N LYS A 241 12.43 24.60 4.29
CA LYS A 241 12.90 25.98 4.51
C LYS A 241 11.85 27.04 4.15
N SER A 242 10.98 26.78 3.16
CA SER A 242 9.83 27.65 2.84
C SER A 242 8.64 27.46 3.80
N GLY A 243 8.76 26.58 4.81
CA GLY A 243 7.69 26.25 5.76
C GLY A 243 6.67 25.24 5.24
N GLY A 244 6.85 24.71 4.03
CA GLY A 244 5.94 23.75 3.40
C GLY A 244 6.02 22.34 3.99
N GLN A 245 5.02 21.53 3.67
CA GLN A 245 4.94 20.11 3.99
C GLN A 245 5.28 19.26 2.76
N THR A 246 5.88 18.09 2.98
CA THR A 246 6.09 17.07 1.96
C THR A 246 5.33 15.79 2.29
N LEU A 247 4.66 15.21 1.29
CA LEU A 247 4.17 13.84 1.32
C LEU A 247 5.17 12.92 0.61
N PHE A 248 5.72 11.95 1.31
CA PHE A 248 6.63 10.96 0.74
C PHE A 248 5.99 9.57 0.80
N LEU A 249 5.62 9.06 -0.36
CA LEU A 249 5.02 7.74 -0.55
C LEU A 249 6.09 6.69 -0.84
N LEU A 250 5.97 5.55 -0.18
CA LEU A 250 6.79 4.36 -0.38
C LEU A 250 5.93 3.09 -0.38
N PRO A 251 6.33 2.01 -1.07
CA PRO A 251 5.49 0.80 -1.17
C PRO A 251 5.15 0.15 0.18
N GLU A 252 6.16 0.01 1.06
CA GLU A 252 6.01 -0.67 2.35
C GLU A 252 7.02 -0.17 3.39
N ILE A 253 6.53 0.38 4.51
CA ILE A 253 7.37 0.99 5.55
C ILE A 253 8.21 -0.03 6.34
N ALA A 254 7.77 -1.30 6.41
CA ALA A 254 8.51 -2.35 7.13
C ALA A 254 9.92 -2.58 6.55
N LEU A 255 10.10 -2.31 5.25
CA LEU A 255 11.36 -2.48 4.53
C LEU A 255 12.26 -1.24 4.61
N THR A 256 11.89 -0.20 5.37
CA THR A 256 12.56 1.12 5.30
C THR A 256 12.66 1.83 6.65
N LYS A 257 12.77 1.11 7.77
CA LYS A 257 13.21 1.72 9.05
C LYS A 257 14.53 2.46 8.89
N HIS A 258 15.45 1.96 8.06
CA HIS A 258 16.68 2.66 7.70
C HIS A 258 16.39 4.02 7.05
N LEU A 259 15.50 4.07 6.05
CA LEU A 259 15.10 5.32 5.41
C LEU A 259 14.41 6.26 6.41
N VAL A 260 13.45 5.77 7.21
CA VAL A 260 12.79 6.57 8.27
C VAL A 260 13.81 7.11 9.27
N LYS A 261 14.79 6.30 9.68
CA LYS A 261 15.90 6.70 10.56
C LYS A 261 16.73 7.80 9.90
N ARG A 262 17.09 7.66 8.62
CA ARG A 262 17.80 8.70 7.85
C ARG A 262 17.00 9.99 7.76
N PHE A 263 15.69 9.91 7.49
CA PHE A 263 14.80 11.06 7.51
C PHE A 263 14.77 11.74 8.89
N ARG A 264 14.63 10.97 9.98
CA ARG A 264 14.63 11.52 11.35
C ARG A 264 15.98 12.10 11.76
N GLN A 265 17.08 11.46 11.36
CA GLN A 265 18.44 11.96 11.59
C GLN A 265 18.69 13.27 10.85
N ARG A 266 18.11 13.45 9.67
CA ARG A 266 18.28 14.67 8.86
C ARG A 266 17.33 15.80 9.25
N PHE A 267 16.04 15.49 9.37
CA PHE A 267 14.95 16.47 9.49
C PHE A 267 14.31 16.50 10.89
N GLY A 268 14.78 15.69 11.84
CA GLY A 268 14.36 15.72 13.23
C GLY A 268 12.92 15.29 13.48
N SER A 269 12.27 15.97 14.42
CA SER A 269 10.95 15.62 14.99
C SER A 269 9.75 15.97 14.08
N ARG A 270 9.95 16.73 13.00
CA ARG A 270 8.90 17.07 12.02
C ARG A 270 8.60 15.94 11.02
N VAL A 271 9.27 14.79 11.14
CA VAL A 271 9.00 13.58 10.36
C VAL A 271 7.96 12.71 11.07
N ALA A 272 6.80 12.52 10.46
CA ALA A 272 5.80 11.56 10.90
C ALA A 272 5.68 10.38 9.91
N THR A 273 5.14 9.27 10.40
CA THR A 273 4.95 8.05 9.59
C THR A 273 3.48 7.63 9.59
N LEU A 274 2.99 7.07 8.48
CA LEU A 274 1.67 6.43 8.40
C LEU A 274 1.75 5.07 7.69
N HIS A 275 1.53 3.97 8.43
CA HIS A 275 1.49 2.62 7.88
C HIS A 275 0.46 1.69 8.54
N SER A 276 0.27 0.53 7.92
CA SER A 276 -0.63 -0.54 8.38
C SER A 276 -0.29 -1.07 9.79
N GLY A 277 0.98 -1.04 10.18
CA GLY A 277 1.45 -1.49 11.50
C GLY A 277 1.11 -0.57 12.68
N MET A 278 0.67 0.68 12.44
CA MET A 278 0.34 1.61 13.51
C MET A 278 -1.02 1.29 14.15
N SER A 279 -1.09 1.49 15.46
CA SER A 279 -2.32 1.42 16.23
C SER A 279 -3.33 2.49 15.82
N LYS A 280 -4.60 2.27 16.15
CA LYS A 280 -5.67 3.25 15.88
C LYS A 280 -5.39 4.60 16.56
N LYS A 281 -4.81 4.60 17.77
CA LYS A 281 -4.48 5.82 18.52
C LYS A 281 -3.36 6.61 17.83
N GLU A 282 -2.28 5.95 17.41
CA GLU A 282 -1.16 6.60 16.72
C GLU A 282 -1.56 7.19 15.37
N ARG A 283 -2.43 6.50 14.62
CA ARG A 283 -2.95 7.02 13.34
C ARG A 283 -3.79 8.27 13.53
N VAL A 284 -4.64 8.31 14.56
CA VAL A 284 -5.43 9.50 14.89
C VAL A 284 -4.50 10.63 15.33
N ALA A 285 -3.52 10.35 16.20
CA ALA A 285 -2.55 11.35 16.62
C ALA A 285 -1.80 11.95 15.41
N THR A 286 -1.28 11.10 14.53
CA THR A 286 -0.57 11.53 13.31
C THR A 286 -1.45 12.35 12.40
N TRP A 287 -2.71 11.94 12.18
CA TRP A 287 -3.67 12.66 11.35
C TRP A 287 -3.92 14.08 11.89
N ILE A 288 -4.10 14.23 13.21
CA ILE A 288 -4.30 15.54 13.85
C ILE A 288 -3.05 16.42 13.71
N ARG A 289 -1.86 15.87 13.97
CA ARG A 289 -0.58 16.59 13.81
C ARG A 289 -0.36 17.07 12.37
N CYS A 290 -0.71 16.24 11.38
CA CYS A 290 -0.64 16.60 9.96
C CYS A 290 -1.57 17.77 9.64
N LYS A 291 -2.82 17.69 10.11
CA LYS A 291 -3.84 18.72 9.92
C LYS A 291 -3.47 20.06 10.57
N LYS A 292 -2.77 20.03 11.71
CA LYS A 292 -2.27 21.22 12.42
C LYS A 292 -0.96 21.78 11.84
N ALA A 293 -0.46 21.26 10.72
CA ALA A 293 0.84 21.62 10.13
C ALA A 293 2.07 21.38 11.04
N GLU A 294 1.94 20.57 12.10
CA GLU A 294 3.05 20.23 13.00
C GLU A 294 4.05 19.28 12.33
N VAL A 295 3.58 18.47 11.36
CA VAL A 295 4.39 17.54 10.57
C VAL A 295 4.90 18.23 9.31
N GLY A 296 6.22 18.33 9.15
CA GLY A 296 6.84 18.85 7.91
C GLY A 296 7.00 17.77 6.83
N ILE A 297 7.24 16.51 7.22
CA ILE A 297 7.37 15.39 6.28
C ILE A 297 6.48 14.25 6.75
N LEU A 298 5.51 13.86 5.93
CA LEU A 298 4.72 12.66 6.13
C LEU A 298 5.27 11.52 5.27
N LEU A 299 5.91 10.55 5.89
CA LEU A 299 6.32 9.28 5.27
C LEU A 299 5.17 8.28 5.35
N GLY A 300 4.74 7.71 4.23
CA GLY A 300 3.57 6.83 4.27
C GLY A 300 3.50 5.80 3.17
N THR A 301 2.76 4.73 3.42
CA THR A 301 2.38 3.81 2.34
C THR A 301 1.16 4.32 1.58
N ARG A 302 0.61 3.50 0.69
CA ARG A 302 -0.57 3.78 -0.16
C ARG A 302 -1.65 4.67 0.48
N SER A 303 -2.04 4.42 1.74
CA SER A 303 -3.14 5.18 2.38
C SER A 303 -2.79 6.62 2.78
N ALA A 304 -1.50 6.97 2.86
CA ALA A 304 -1.08 8.31 3.26
C ALA A 304 -1.41 9.39 2.24
N VAL A 305 -1.67 9.00 0.98
CA VAL A 305 -2.15 9.92 -0.06
C VAL A 305 -3.47 10.61 0.31
N TRP A 306 -4.23 10.05 1.26
CA TRP A 306 -5.50 10.59 1.75
C TRP A 306 -5.38 11.45 3.02
N LEU A 307 -4.18 11.64 3.58
CA LEU A 307 -4.00 12.51 4.75
C LEU A 307 -3.98 13.98 4.34
N GLU A 308 -4.74 14.80 5.05
CA GLU A 308 -4.74 16.25 4.89
C GLU A 308 -3.43 16.84 5.39
N LEU A 309 -2.83 17.67 4.54
CA LEU A 309 -1.58 18.40 4.77
C LEU A 309 -1.85 19.82 4.23
N PRO A 310 -2.20 20.79 5.08
CA PRO A 310 -2.65 22.11 4.65
C PRO A 310 -1.60 22.87 3.84
N ASP A 311 -0.32 22.72 4.17
CA ASP A 311 0.78 23.43 3.52
C ASP A 311 1.59 22.51 2.59
N LEU A 312 0.94 21.51 1.98
CA LEU A 312 1.59 20.55 1.09
C LEU A 312 2.16 21.24 -0.16
N GLN A 313 3.48 21.16 -0.35
CA GLN A 313 4.19 21.79 -1.47
C GLN A 313 4.95 20.81 -2.36
N LEU A 314 5.08 19.54 -1.95
CA LEU A 314 5.76 18.51 -2.71
C LEU A 314 5.18 17.13 -2.41
N ILE A 315 5.00 16.33 -3.46
CA ILE A 315 4.72 14.90 -3.34
C ILE A 315 5.85 14.10 -3.98
N VAL A 316 6.40 13.12 -3.26
CA VAL A 316 7.38 12.17 -3.79
C VAL A 316 6.76 10.77 -3.75
N VAL A 317 6.88 10.02 -4.84
CA VAL A 317 6.47 8.61 -4.93
C VAL A 317 7.70 7.80 -5.27
N ASP A 318 8.30 7.15 -4.28
CA ASP A 318 9.47 6.30 -4.50
C ASP A 318 9.05 4.90 -4.97
N GLU A 319 9.90 4.26 -5.79
CA GLU A 319 9.60 2.98 -6.44
C GLU A 319 8.22 2.97 -7.12
N GLU A 320 7.92 3.99 -7.94
CA GLU A 320 6.57 4.26 -8.47
C GLU A 320 5.92 3.07 -9.20
N HIS A 321 6.73 2.19 -9.80
CA HIS A 321 6.29 1.00 -10.53
C HIS A 321 5.68 -0.08 -9.62
N ASP A 322 5.80 0.05 -8.30
CA ASP A 322 5.41 -0.99 -7.36
C ASP A 322 3.89 -1.19 -7.31
N ALA A 323 3.46 -2.43 -7.56
CA ALA A 323 2.05 -2.82 -7.52
C ALA A 323 1.39 -2.60 -6.14
N ALA A 324 2.17 -2.44 -5.05
CA ALA A 324 1.64 -2.12 -3.72
C ALA A 324 0.85 -0.80 -3.67
N TYR A 325 1.13 0.13 -4.59
CA TYR A 325 0.37 1.38 -4.72
C TYR A 325 -1.06 1.18 -5.24
N LYS A 326 -1.38 0.06 -5.89
CA LYS A 326 -2.76 -0.28 -6.27
C LYS A 326 -3.46 -1.03 -5.15
N GLN A 327 -4.60 -0.52 -4.72
CA GLN A 327 -5.48 -1.23 -3.81
C GLN A 327 -6.29 -2.31 -4.54
N GLN A 328 -6.29 -3.54 -4.01
CA GLN A 328 -6.97 -4.68 -4.63
C GLN A 328 -8.37 -4.95 -4.03
N ASP A 329 -8.62 -4.50 -2.80
CA ASP A 329 -9.87 -4.75 -2.07
C ASP A 329 -10.64 -3.46 -1.76
N GLY A 330 -11.97 -3.51 -1.85
CA GLY A 330 -12.83 -2.34 -1.61
C GLY A 330 -12.60 -1.25 -2.66
N PHE A 331 -12.20 -0.06 -2.22
CA PHE A 331 -11.86 1.06 -3.09
C PHE A 331 -10.53 0.81 -3.83
N ARG A 332 -10.60 0.40 -5.09
CA ARG A 332 -9.45 -0.02 -5.92
C ARG A 332 -8.67 1.13 -6.58
N TYR A 333 -8.24 2.11 -5.81
CA TYR A 333 -7.45 3.24 -6.32
C TYR A 333 -5.95 2.91 -6.45
N SER A 334 -5.27 3.65 -7.33
CA SER A 334 -3.81 3.72 -7.42
C SER A 334 -3.31 4.95 -6.65
N ALA A 335 -2.53 4.77 -5.58
CA ALA A 335 -2.00 5.90 -4.81
C ALA A 335 -1.03 6.77 -5.62
N ARG A 336 -0.30 6.18 -6.58
CA ARG A 336 0.54 6.94 -7.53
C ARG A 336 -0.32 7.90 -8.35
N ASP A 337 -1.41 7.41 -8.92
CA ASP A 337 -2.26 8.24 -9.78
C ASP A 337 -3.05 9.27 -8.95
N ILE A 338 -3.50 8.91 -7.74
CA ILE A 338 -4.08 9.88 -6.79
C ILE A 338 -3.06 10.96 -6.41
N ALA A 339 -1.78 10.60 -6.20
CA ALA A 339 -0.73 11.56 -5.89
C ALA A 339 -0.53 12.57 -7.02
N ILE A 340 -0.53 12.12 -8.28
CA ILE A 340 -0.41 13.00 -9.45
C ILE A 340 -1.61 13.94 -9.55
N VAL A 341 -2.84 13.43 -9.39
CA VAL A 341 -4.06 14.26 -9.44
C VAL A 341 -4.12 15.24 -8.27
N ARG A 342 -3.70 14.81 -7.07
CA ARG A 342 -3.60 15.69 -5.90
C ARG A 342 -2.58 16.80 -6.13
N ALA A 343 -1.43 16.48 -6.74
CA ALA A 343 -0.42 17.47 -7.10
C ALA A 343 -0.95 18.46 -8.14
N GLN A 344 -1.69 17.97 -9.14
CA GLN A 344 -2.34 18.81 -10.15
C GLN A 344 -3.36 19.76 -9.53
N GLN A 345 -4.19 19.25 -8.62
CA GLN A 345 -5.24 20.03 -7.97
C GLN A 345 -4.67 21.14 -7.09
N LEU A 346 -3.52 20.91 -6.46
CA LEU A 346 -2.84 21.87 -5.58
C LEU A 346 -1.83 22.75 -6.33
N ASP A 347 -1.62 22.52 -7.63
CA ASP A 347 -0.59 23.17 -8.45
C ASP A 347 0.84 23.04 -7.88
N ILE A 348 1.20 21.82 -7.46
CA ILE A 348 2.51 21.51 -6.86
C ILE A 348 3.27 20.44 -7.64
N PRO A 349 4.60 20.36 -7.54
CA PRO A 349 5.37 19.31 -8.21
C PRO A 349 5.13 17.92 -7.60
N VAL A 350 5.28 16.90 -8.45
CA VAL A 350 5.29 15.49 -8.06
C VAL A 350 6.49 14.78 -8.64
N VAL A 351 7.27 14.11 -7.79
CA VAL A 351 8.47 13.36 -8.21
C VAL A 351 8.18 11.87 -8.19
N LEU A 352 8.31 11.21 -9.33
CA LEU A 352 8.16 9.77 -9.49
C LEU A 352 9.53 9.11 -9.56
N GLY A 353 9.92 8.45 -8.48
CA GLY A 353 11.20 7.78 -8.32
C GLY A 353 11.19 6.37 -8.86
N SER A 354 12.14 6.01 -9.73
CA SER A 354 12.25 4.62 -10.16
C SER A 354 13.62 4.23 -10.70
N ALA A 355 14.01 2.97 -10.47
CA ALA A 355 15.06 2.31 -11.25
C ALA A 355 14.52 1.53 -12.45
N THR A 356 13.21 1.30 -12.50
CA THR A 356 12.51 0.58 -13.57
C THR A 356 11.11 1.17 -13.72
N PRO A 357 10.99 2.39 -14.30
CA PRO A 357 9.71 3.10 -14.41
C PRO A 357 8.65 2.24 -15.07
N SER A 358 7.41 2.30 -14.58
CA SER A 358 6.29 1.57 -15.18
C SER A 358 6.05 2.01 -16.63
N PHE A 359 5.47 1.13 -17.43
CA PHE A 359 5.17 1.46 -18.82
C PHE A 359 4.18 2.64 -18.93
N GLU A 360 3.26 2.79 -17.97
CA GLU A 360 2.40 3.98 -17.89
C GLU A 360 3.22 5.27 -17.75
N THR A 361 4.24 5.28 -16.90
CA THR A 361 5.12 6.42 -16.68
C THR A 361 5.95 6.72 -17.92
N LEU A 362 6.53 5.69 -18.55
CA LEU A 362 7.33 5.85 -19.77
C LEU A 362 6.53 6.44 -20.92
N VAL A 363 5.28 5.99 -21.13
CA VAL A 363 4.41 6.55 -22.18
C VAL A 363 3.99 7.99 -21.87
N ASN A 364 3.81 8.36 -20.60
CA ASN A 364 3.57 9.76 -20.24
C ASN A 364 4.81 10.64 -20.49
N VAL A 365 6.02 10.11 -20.33
CA VAL A 365 7.26 10.79 -20.73
C VAL A 365 7.35 10.92 -22.26
N GLU A 366 7.06 9.85 -23.01
CA GLU A 366 7.01 9.85 -24.48
C GLU A 366 6.03 10.91 -25.00
N ASN A 367 4.85 11.01 -24.38
CA ASN A 367 3.82 12.00 -24.70
C ASN A 367 4.12 13.42 -24.17
N LYS A 368 5.26 13.64 -23.52
CA LYS A 368 5.68 14.92 -22.90
C LYS A 368 4.75 15.42 -21.79
N ASN A 369 3.90 14.56 -21.23
CA ASN A 369 3.10 14.88 -20.05
C ASN A 369 3.99 14.98 -18.82
N PHE A 370 5.04 14.14 -18.73
CA PHE A 370 6.00 14.12 -17.63
C PHE A 370 7.39 14.53 -18.13
N GLN A 371 8.14 15.24 -17.29
CA GLN A 371 9.57 15.44 -17.49
C GLN A 371 10.33 14.22 -16.97
N ILE A 372 11.54 13.97 -17.49
CA ILE A 372 12.40 12.90 -17.02
C ILE A 372 13.80 13.44 -16.75
N THR A 373 14.41 13.05 -15.63
CA THR A 373 15.82 13.29 -15.37
C THR A 373 16.50 11.97 -15.00
N HIS A 374 17.66 11.71 -15.60
CA HIS A 374 18.39 10.46 -15.44
C HIS A 374 19.52 10.57 -14.43
N LEU A 375 19.69 9.54 -13.60
CA LEU A 375 20.88 9.29 -12.80
C LEU A 375 21.52 7.99 -13.30
N LYS A 376 22.49 8.10 -14.20
CA LYS A 376 23.11 6.97 -14.91
C LYS A 376 24.33 6.44 -14.17
N ASN A 377 25.04 7.30 -13.46
CA ASN A 377 26.26 6.93 -12.77
C ASN A 377 25.95 6.12 -11.50
N ARG A 378 26.46 4.88 -11.47
CA ARG A 378 26.66 4.12 -10.24
C ARG A 378 27.93 4.64 -9.55
N PRO A 379 28.03 4.60 -8.21
CA PRO A 379 29.33 4.62 -7.55
C PRO A 379 30.24 3.53 -8.16
N LEU A 380 31.50 3.89 -8.46
CA LEU A 380 32.47 3.19 -9.33
C LEU A 380 32.79 1.70 -9.01
N ALA A 381 32.17 1.08 -8.01
CA ALA A 381 32.49 -0.29 -7.56
C ALA A 381 31.53 -1.40 -8.06
N MET A 382 30.40 -1.08 -8.71
CA MET A 382 29.29 -2.03 -8.96
C MET A 382 29.03 -2.39 -10.44
N SER A 383 30.07 -2.56 -11.27
CA SER A 383 29.93 -2.68 -12.73
C SER A 383 29.88 -4.11 -13.31
N LYS A 384 29.80 -5.18 -12.51
CA LYS A 384 29.90 -6.56 -13.03
C LYS A 384 29.00 -7.59 -12.31
N THR A 385 27.71 -7.32 -12.15
CA THR A 385 26.79 -8.40 -11.77
C THR A 385 26.43 -9.20 -13.02
N LYS A 386 26.90 -10.45 -13.13
CA LYS A 386 26.60 -11.31 -14.27
C LYS A 386 25.25 -12.01 -14.02
N VAL A 387 24.31 -11.84 -14.96
CA VAL A 387 23.03 -12.55 -14.95
C VAL A 387 23.11 -13.69 -15.95
N GLU A 388 22.94 -14.93 -15.49
CA GLU A 388 22.99 -16.13 -16.32
C GLU A 388 21.70 -16.94 -16.20
N THR A 389 21.34 -17.62 -17.28
CA THR A 389 20.21 -18.56 -17.28
C THR A 389 20.70 -19.98 -17.08
N ILE A 390 20.04 -20.74 -16.22
CA ILE A 390 20.23 -22.19 -16.08
C ILE A 390 19.05 -22.88 -16.77
N ASP A 391 19.37 -23.69 -17.78
CA ASP A 391 18.39 -24.57 -18.42
C ASP A 391 18.06 -25.74 -17.49
N VAL A 392 16.80 -25.86 -17.09
CA VAL A 392 16.36 -26.95 -16.19
C VAL A 392 15.65 -28.09 -16.93
N ARG A 393 15.59 -28.06 -18.27
CA ARG A 393 14.97 -29.14 -19.05
C ARG A 393 15.70 -30.46 -18.85
N GLY A 394 14.94 -31.50 -18.50
CA GLY A 394 15.48 -32.86 -18.33
C GLY A 394 16.36 -33.05 -17.09
N LEU A 395 16.59 -32.00 -16.29
CA LEU A 395 17.35 -32.09 -15.05
C LEU A 395 16.47 -32.60 -13.91
N LYS A 396 17.03 -33.45 -13.06
CA LYS A 396 16.43 -33.78 -11.77
C LYS A 396 16.68 -32.60 -10.83
N LEU A 397 15.61 -31.96 -10.36
CA LEU A 397 15.70 -30.84 -9.44
C LEU A 397 15.54 -31.32 -7.99
N GLU A 398 16.41 -30.86 -7.11
CA GLU A 398 16.34 -31.12 -5.67
C GLU A 398 15.65 -29.94 -5.01
N GLY A 399 14.40 -30.12 -4.55
CA GLY A 399 13.63 -29.01 -3.99
C GLY A 399 13.53 -27.82 -4.94
N GLY A 400 13.49 -28.07 -6.26
CA GLY A 400 13.35 -27.06 -7.31
C GLY A 400 14.66 -26.39 -7.69
N LEU A 401 15.76 -26.76 -7.04
CA LEU A 401 17.10 -26.25 -7.36
C LEU A 401 17.81 -27.22 -8.30
N SER A 402 18.47 -26.68 -9.31
CA SER A 402 19.37 -27.43 -10.19
C SER A 402 20.69 -27.72 -9.46
N GLU A 403 21.33 -28.83 -9.81
CA GLU A 403 22.68 -29.15 -9.29
C GLU A 403 23.68 -28.02 -9.56
N THR A 404 23.57 -27.36 -10.72
CA THR A 404 24.35 -26.18 -11.07
C THR A 404 24.16 -25.05 -10.06
N LEU A 405 22.91 -24.67 -9.77
CA LEU A 405 22.62 -23.62 -8.78
C LEU A 405 23.13 -24.00 -7.40
N ILE A 406 22.93 -25.26 -6.97
CA ILE A 406 23.43 -25.78 -5.70
C ILE A 406 24.97 -25.69 -5.64
N GLY A 407 25.66 -25.99 -6.74
CA GLY A 407 27.10 -25.83 -6.88
C GLY A 407 27.56 -24.40 -6.59
N HIS A 408 26.97 -23.42 -7.29
CA HIS A 408 27.26 -22.00 -7.04
C HIS A 408 26.93 -21.58 -5.60
N MET A 409 25.83 -22.07 -5.03
CA MET A 409 25.50 -21.81 -3.63
C MET A 409 26.62 -22.30 -2.70
N ARG A 410 27.13 -23.53 -2.88
CA ARG A 410 28.25 -24.07 -2.08
C ARG A 410 29.49 -23.20 -2.18
N GLU A 411 29.86 -22.75 -3.38
CA GLU A 411 31.04 -21.91 -3.60
C GLU A 411 30.98 -20.57 -2.86
N HIS A 412 29.82 -19.89 -2.92
CA HIS A 412 29.62 -18.62 -2.23
C HIS A 412 29.57 -18.81 -0.70
N LEU A 413 28.87 -19.83 -0.21
CA LEU A 413 28.76 -20.13 1.21
C LEU A 413 30.08 -20.60 1.84
N ALA A 414 30.96 -21.27 1.07
CA ALA A 414 32.30 -21.66 1.50
C ALA A 414 33.22 -20.44 1.72
N LYS A 415 32.98 -19.35 0.98
CA LYS A 415 33.70 -18.06 1.16
C LYS A 415 33.12 -17.21 2.30
N GLY A 416 32.18 -17.74 3.08
CA GLY A 416 31.46 -17.00 4.12
C GLY A 416 30.56 -15.89 3.57
N GLN A 417 30.12 -16.02 2.31
CA GLN A 417 29.20 -15.08 1.67
C GLN A 417 27.76 -15.59 1.74
N GLN A 418 26.79 -14.71 1.54
CA GLN A 418 25.37 -15.02 1.68
C GLN A 418 24.70 -15.22 0.32
N VAL A 419 23.65 -16.05 0.35
CA VAL A 419 22.83 -16.43 -0.81
C VAL A 419 21.39 -15.96 -0.59
N VAL A 420 20.77 -15.43 -1.65
CA VAL A 420 19.33 -15.18 -1.69
C VAL A 420 18.67 -16.07 -2.75
N LEU A 421 17.63 -16.79 -2.37
CA LEU A 421 16.78 -17.55 -3.28
C LEU A 421 15.43 -16.85 -3.44
N PHE A 422 15.13 -16.43 -4.67
CA PHE A 422 13.91 -15.73 -5.03
C PHE A 422 12.88 -16.68 -5.65
N LEU A 423 11.66 -16.62 -5.14
CA LEU A 423 10.51 -17.36 -5.65
C LEU A 423 9.37 -16.44 -6.07
N ASN A 424 8.80 -16.73 -7.25
CA ASN A 424 7.69 -15.97 -7.81
C ASN A 424 6.35 -16.19 -7.09
N ARG A 425 6.21 -17.27 -6.31
CA ARG A 425 4.97 -17.66 -5.65
C ARG A 425 5.15 -17.91 -4.16
N ARG A 426 4.12 -17.55 -3.39
CA ARG A 426 3.98 -17.82 -1.96
C ARG A 426 3.91 -19.32 -1.68
N GLY A 427 4.55 -19.76 -0.59
CA GLY A 427 4.17 -20.93 0.22
C GLY A 427 4.37 -22.29 -0.45
N TYR A 428 4.95 -23.22 0.30
CA TYR A 428 4.77 -24.65 0.08
C TYR A 428 3.34 -24.97 0.39
N SER A 429 2.76 -25.71 -0.51
CA SER A 429 1.43 -26.21 -0.34
C SER A 429 1.29 -27.35 -1.32
N PRO A 430 1.97 -28.48 -1.03
CA PRO A 430 2.11 -29.55 -1.98
C PRO A 430 0.70 -30.02 -2.32
N VAL A 431 0.40 -29.95 -3.60
CA VAL A 431 -0.85 -30.45 -4.11
C VAL A 431 -0.68 -31.95 -4.19
N MET A 432 -1.58 -32.72 -3.58
CA MET A 432 -1.45 -34.17 -3.64
C MET A 432 -1.77 -34.64 -5.05
N ILE A 433 -0.84 -35.38 -5.65
CA ILE A 433 -1.02 -36.08 -6.91
C ILE A 433 -1.09 -37.59 -6.66
N CYS A 434 -1.96 -38.29 -7.39
CA CYS A 434 -1.97 -39.74 -7.45
C CYS A 434 -0.96 -40.18 -8.52
N ARG A 435 0.10 -40.92 -8.18
CA ARG A 435 1.14 -41.36 -9.13
C ARG A 435 0.64 -42.41 -10.12
N SER A 436 -0.36 -43.21 -9.75
CA SER A 436 -0.92 -44.22 -10.65
C SER A 436 -1.74 -43.61 -11.79
N CYS A 437 -2.48 -42.51 -11.58
CA CYS A 437 -3.34 -41.93 -12.61
C CYS A 437 -3.09 -40.43 -12.92
N GLY A 438 -2.17 -39.78 -12.21
CA GLY A 438 -1.81 -38.38 -12.41
C GLY A 438 -2.83 -37.36 -11.90
N VAL A 439 -3.91 -37.77 -11.23
CA VAL A 439 -4.97 -36.86 -10.76
C VAL A 439 -4.49 -36.04 -9.56
N LEU A 440 -4.70 -34.72 -9.63
CA LEU A 440 -4.46 -33.78 -8.53
C LEU A 440 -5.71 -33.59 -7.68
N MET A 441 -5.55 -33.56 -6.35
CA MET A 441 -6.65 -33.36 -5.42
C MET A 441 -7.19 -31.92 -5.50
N THR A 442 -8.46 -31.75 -5.88
CA THR A 442 -9.11 -30.43 -6.05
C THR A 442 -10.00 -30.02 -4.88
N CYS A 443 -10.20 -28.72 -4.72
CA CYS A 443 -11.11 -28.16 -3.74
C CYS A 443 -12.55 -28.18 -4.25
N LEU A 444 -13.50 -28.68 -3.45
CA LEU A 444 -14.94 -28.61 -3.77
C LEU A 444 -15.54 -27.20 -3.74
N ARG A 445 -14.76 -26.21 -3.26
CA ARG A 445 -15.19 -24.82 -3.07
C ARG A 445 -14.35 -23.82 -3.85
N CYS A 446 -13.28 -24.25 -4.52
CA CYS A 446 -12.45 -23.39 -5.34
C CYS A 446 -11.90 -24.17 -6.54
N ASP A 447 -11.62 -23.48 -7.65
CA ASP A 447 -10.79 -24.03 -8.73
C ASP A 447 -9.31 -23.95 -8.34
N ALA A 448 -9.01 -24.54 -7.20
CA ALA A 448 -7.67 -24.72 -6.68
C ALA A 448 -7.49 -26.17 -6.27
N TYR A 449 -6.24 -26.59 -6.33
CA TYR A 449 -5.82 -27.83 -5.71
C TYR A 449 -5.75 -27.69 -4.20
N LEU A 450 -6.01 -28.79 -3.51
CA LEU A 450 -5.89 -28.89 -2.06
C LEU A 450 -4.45 -29.06 -1.66
N VAL A 451 -4.11 -28.43 -0.55
CA VAL A 451 -2.77 -28.39 0.00
C VAL A 451 -2.65 -29.40 1.13
N TYR A 452 -1.66 -30.28 1.07
CA TYR A 452 -1.36 -31.14 2.19
C TYR A 452 -0.59 -30.42 3.30
N HIS A 453 -1.17 -30.38 4.50
CA HIS A 453 -0.54 -29.90 5.72
C HIS A 453 -0.07 -31.07 6.58
N LYS A 454 1.22 -31.39 6.52
CA LYS A 454 1.86 -32.52 7.23
C LYS A 454 1.59 -32.51 8.74
N GLN A 455 1.73 -31.35 9.42
CA GLN A 455 1.47 -31.20 10.86
C GLN A 455 0.03 -31.52 11.28
N LYS A 456 -0.94 -31.36 10.37
CA LYS A 456 -2.38 -31.53 10.65
C LYS A 456 -2.99 -32.74 9.91
N GLN A 457 -2.15 -33.52 9.23
CA GLN A 457 -2.53 -34.62 8.31
C GLN A 457 -3.82 -34.35 7.51
N SER A 458 -3.96 -33.12 6.99
CA SER A 458 -5.19 -32.69 6.32
C SER A 458 -4.88 -31.90 5.05
N LEU A 459 -5.78 -32.05 4.09
CA LEU A 459 -5.84 -31.30 2.86
C LEU A 459 -6.63 -30.02 3.10
N ILE A 460 -6.02 -28.85 2.88
CA ILE A 460 -6.63 -27.54 3.13
C ILE A 460 -6.60 -26.70 1.86
N CYS A 461 -7.68 -26.02 1.53
CA CYS A 461 -7.65 -24.99 0.50
C CYS A 461 -7.29 -23.63 1.14
N HIS A 462 -6.17 -23.01 0.78
CA HIS A 462 -5.80 -21.67 1.28
C HIS A 462 -6.66 -20.53 0.74
N HIS A 463 -7.44 -20.78 -0.31
CA HIS A 463 -8.33 -19.78 -0.88
C HIS A 463 -9.65 -19.64 -0.12
N CYS A 464 -10.12 -20.71 0.55
CA CYS A 464 -11.41 -20.71 1.24
C CYS A 464 -11.46 -21.42 2.59
N GLY A 465 -10.37 -22.03 3.03
CA GLY A 465 -10.29 -22.81 4.26
C GLY A 465 -11.03 -24.14 4.24
N TYR A 466 -11.46 -24.65 3.07
CA TYR A 466 -12.05 -26.00 2.97
C TYR A 466 -11.03 -27.03 3.43
N ARG A 467 -11.46 -28.00 4.23
CA ARG A 467 -10.60 -29.05 4.77
C ARG A 467 -11.14 -30.43 4.45
N LYS A 468 -10.24 -31.35 4.16
CA LYS A 468 -10.51 -32.78 3.95
C LYS A 468 -9.42 -33.59 4.63
N SER A 469 -9.73 -34.80 5.10
CA SER A 469 -8.70 -35.74 5.54
C SER A 469 -7.77 -36.05 4.36
N ALA A 470 -6.48 -36.19 4.61
CA ALA A 470 -5.50 -36.53 3.56
C ALA A 470 -5.65 -37.96 3.03
N PHE A 471 -6.38 -38.82 3.75
CA PHE A 471 -6.54 -40.23 3.44
C PHE A 471 -8.02 -40.58 3.38
N ASN A 472 -8.59 -40.62 2.18
CA ASN A 472 -9.90 -41.23 1.98
C ASN A 472 -9.87 -42.06 0.70
N LYS A 473 -10.23 -43.35 0.79
CA LYS A 473 -10.10 -44.36 -0.28
C LYS A 473 -10.93 -44.09 -1.53
N ALA A 474 -11.84 -43.11 -1.49
CA ALA A 474 -12.89 -42.91 -2.49
C ALA A 474 -12.56 -41.88 -3.59
N ASP A 475 -11.35 -41.29 -3.60
CA ASP A 475 -11.06 -40.09 -4.41
C ASP A 475 -10.03 -40.31 -5.56
N CYS A 476 -9.51 -41.52 -5.75
CA CYS A 476 -8.59 -41.87 -6.85
C CYS A 476 -8.84 -43.33 -7.35
N CYS A 477 -8.11 -43.75 -8.40
CA CYS A 477 -7.92 -45.17 -8.72
C CYS A 477 -7.39 -45.94 -7.49
N ALA A 478 -7.75 -47.21 -7.38
CA ALA A 478 -7.58 -48.03 -6.17
C ALA A 478 -6.12 -48.32 -5.75
N GLU A 479 -5.12 -47.73 -6.40
CA GLU A 479 -3.70 -47.93 -6.11
C GLU A 479 -3.12 -46.81 -5.22
N GLU A 480 -2.43 -47.21 -4.16
CA GLU A 480 -2.11 -46.43 -2.96
C GLU A 480 -0.88 -45.51 -3.06
N VAL A 481 -0.60 -44.89 -4.20
CA VAL A 481 0.57 -43.99 -4.32
C VAL A 481 0.11 -42.55 -4.53
N THR A 482 -0.22 -41.86 -3.43
CA THR A 482 -0.42 -40.40 -3.45
C THR A 482 0.79 -39.71 -2.83
N GLU A 483 1.30 -38.66 -3.48
CA GLU A 483 2.46 -37.93 -3.00
C GLU A 483 2.29 -36.41 -3.18
N PRO A 484 3.02 -35.62 -2.38
CA PRO A 484 3.08 -34.17 -2.54
C PRO A 484 3.76 -33.75 -3.85
N LEU A 485 3.07 -32.97 -4.69
CA LEU A 485 3.62 -32.32 -5.88
C LEU A 485 3.70 -30.80 -5.69
N GLY A 486 4.83 -30.21 -6.10
CA GLY A 486 5.03 -28.76 -6.14
C GLY A 486 5.99 -28.27 -5.07
N ILE A 487 6.74 -27.23 -5.43
CA ILE A 487 7.87 -26.73 -4.64
C ILE A 487 7.64 -25.25 -4.38
N GLY A 488 7.01 -24.94 -3.25
CA GLY A 488 6.95 -23.60 -2.71
C GLY A 488 8.09 -23.30 -1.72
N THR A 489 8.08 -22.09 -1.16
CA THR A 489 9.15 -21.56 -0.29
C THR A 489 9.51 -22.45 0.91
N GLU A 490 8.56 -23.20 1.49
CA GLU A 490 8.83 -24.10 2.63
C GLU A 490 9.49 -25.42 2.21
N GLY A 491 9.19 -25.94 1.01
CA GLY A 491 9.84 -27.15 0.50
C GLY A 491 11.27 -26.87 0.06
N ILE A 492 11.51 -25.68 -0.50
CA ILE A 492 12.87 -25.20 -0.72
C ILE A 492 13.58 -25.02 0.62
N GLU A 493 12.92 -24.46 1.64
CA GLU A 493 13.51 -24.31 2.97
C GLU A 493 13.93 -25.65 3.59
N GLU A 494 13.06 -26.68 3.54
CA GLU A 494 13.38 -28.03 4.00
C GLU A 494 14.58 -28.61 3.25
N VAL A 495 14.55 -28.59 1.92
CA VAL A 495 15.65 -29.13 1.09
C VAL A 495 16.95 -28.36 1.27
N VAL A 496 16.90 -27.03 1.35
CA VAL A 496 18.08 -26.19 1.58
C VAL A 496 18.68 -26.46 2.96
N ARG A 497 17.87 -26.71 4.00
CA ARG A 497 18.38 -27.13 5.32
C ARG A 497 19.04 -28.50 5.28
N GLU A 498 18.51 -29.43 4.50
CA GLU A 498 19.13 -30.75 4.29
C GLU A 498 20.46 -30.65 3.52
N LEU A 499 20.51 -29.78 2.50
CA LEU A 499 21.71 -29.57 1.68
C LEU A 499 22.81 -28.77 2.39
N PHE A 500 22.45 -27.89 3.31
CA PHE A 500 23.35 -26.99 4.03
C PHE A 500 23.07 -27.02 5.55
N PRO A 501 23.32 -28.17 6.23
CA PRO A 501 22.97 -28.35 7.64
C PRO A 501 23.73 -27.40 8.58
N ASP A 502 24.94 -26.99 8.18
CA ASP A 502 25.80 -26.09 8.96
C ASP A 502 25.53 -24.60 8.70
N LYS A 503 24.48 -24.26 7.95
CA LYS A 503 24.18 -22.89 7.53
C LYS A 503 22.83 -22.41 8.06
N THR A 504 22.77 -21.12 8.42
CA THR A 504 21.54 -20.51 8.92
C THR A 504 20.62 -20.16 7.75
N VAL A 505 19.50 -20.89 7.65
CA VAL A 505 18.48 -20.70 6.60
C VAL A 505 17.25 -19.99 7.18
N CYS A 506 16.86 -18.88 6.56
CA CYS A 506 15.70 -18.09 6.94
C CYS A 506 14.73 -17.87 5.77
N ARG A 507 13.42 -18.05 6.02
CA ARG A 507 12.36 -17.81 5.04
C ARG A 507 11.60 -16.52 5.34
N VAL A 508 11.50 -15.65 4.33
CA VAL A 508 10.72 -14.42 4.37
C VAL A 508 9.56 -14.47 3.38
N ASP A 509 8.35 -14.61 3.93
CA ASP A 509 7.11 -14.36 3.23
C ASP A 509 6.07 -13.72 4.16
N ARG A 510 4.87 -13.47 3.62
CA ARG A 510 3.80 -12.78 4.34
C ARG A 510 3.31 -13.55 5.58
N ASP A 511 3.52 -14.87 5.65
CA ASP A 511 3.10 -15.72 6.76
C ASP A 511 4.16 -15.83 7.86
N THR A 512 5.45 -15.83 7.51
CA THR A 512 6.54 -15.78 8.50
C THR A 512 6.78 -14.34 9.00
N ALA A 513 6.71 -13.35 8.11
CA ALA A 513 6.87 -11.93 8.41
C ALA A 513 5.54 -11.22 8.71
N ARG A 514 4.65 -11.84 9.51
CA ARG A 514 3.31 -11.29 9.84
C ARG A 514 3.33 -9.95 10.55
N SER A 515 4.44 -9.62 11.21
CA SER A 515 4.63 -8.33 11.86
C SER A 515 5.87 -7.63 11.31
N ALA A 516 5.80 -6.30 11.23
CA ALA A 516 6.95 -5.48 10.84
C ALA A 516 8.18 -5.73 11.74
N LYS A 517 7.97 -6.14 13.00
CA LYS A 517 9.02 -6.43 13.97
C LYS A 517 9.76 -7.74 13.66
N VAL A 518 9.06 -8.75 13.16
CA VAL A 518 9.67 -10.03 12.74
C VAL A 518 10.47 -9.83 11.46
N LEU A 519 9.91 -9.11 10.49
CA LEU A 519 10.64 -8.77 9.27
C LEU A 519 11.93 -8.04 9.60
N GLU A 520 11.86 -6.98 10.43
CA GLU A 520 13.03 -6.23 10.87
C GLU A 520 14.11 -7.09 11.50
N LYS A 521 13.74 -8.02 12.38
CA LYS A 521 14.70 -8.94 13.00
C LYS A 521 15.45 -9.72 11.92
N ILE A 522 14.72 -10.33 10.99
CA ILE A 522 15.31 -11.10 9.88
C ILE A 522 16.22 -10.23 9.00
N LEU A 523 15.79 -8.99 8.69
CA LEU A 523 16.58 -8.05 7.90
C LEU A 523 17.86 -7.59 8.61
N SER A 524 17.82 -7.47 9.93
CA SER A 524 19.00 -7.17 10.75
C SER A 524 19.97 -8.34 10.76
N GLU A 525 19.47 -9.56 10.98
CA GLU A 525 20.26 -10.79 11.04
C GLU A 525 20.98 -11.10 9.73
N ILE A 526 20.33 -10.89 8.58
CA ILE A 526 21.02 -10.99 7.29
C ILE A 526 22.02 -9.85 7.09
N GLY A 527 21.74 -8.64 7.56
CA GLY A 527 22.69 -7.53 7.50
C GLY A 527 23.96 -7.76 8.33
N THR A 528 23.84 -8.41 9.48
CA THR A 528 24.97 -8.75 10.37
C THR A 528 25.71 -10.02 9.96
N GLY A 529 25.21 -10.77 8.98
CA GLY A 529 25.83 -12.03 8.54
C GLY A 529 25.36 -13.27 9.31
N GLU A 530 24.37 -13.14 10.20
CA GLU A 530 23.85 -14.27 10.99
C GLU A 530 23.01 -15.25 10.16
N ILE A 531 22.41 -14.78 9.06
CA ILE A 531 21.68 -15.62 8.09
C ILE A 531 22.56 -15.85 6.86
N ASP A 532 22.90 -17.09 6.58
CA ASP A 532 23.66 -17.46 5.38
C ASP A 532 22.79 -17.51 4.12
N ILE A 533 21.57 -18.06 4.24
CA ILE A 533 20.67 -18.29 3.11
C ILE A 533 19.30 -17.70 3.40
N LEU A 534 18.86 -16.77 2.55
CA LEU A 534 17.55 -16.15 2.63
C LEU A 534 16.66 -16.64 1.49
N ILE A 535 15.53 -17.26 1.83
CA ILE A 535 14.53 -17.71 0.86
C ILE A 535 13.33 -16.76 0.93
N GLY A 536 12.94 -16.15 -0.19
CA GLY A 536 11.76 -15.28 -0.14
C GLY A 536 11.17 -14.91 -1.49
N THR A 537 10.05 -14.18 -1.39
CA THR A 537 9.30 -13.70 -2.56
C THR A 537 9.58 -12.21 -2.79
N GLN A 538 8.67 -11.50 -3.48
CA GLN A 538 8.76 -10.06 -3.82
C GLN A 538 9.16 -9.12 -2.67
N MET A 539 9.07 -9.54 -1.41
CA MET A 539 9.49 -8.73 -0.26
C MET A 539 11.02 -8.61 -0.14
N VAL A 540 11.79 -9.58 -0.65
CA VAL A 540 13.25 -9.60 -0.53
C VAL A 540 13.93 -8.70 -1.57
N SER A 541 13.26 -8.37 -2.68
CA SER A 541 13.84 -7.56 -3.77
C SER A 541 13.85 -6.05 -3.50
N LYS A 542 13.11 -5.56 -2.49
CA LYS A 542 12.79 -4.14 -2.27
C LYS A 542 13.59 -3.53 -1.12
N GLY A 543 14.30 -2.43 -1.38
CA GLY A 543 14.78 -1.52 -0.32
C GLY A 543 15.89 -2.03 0.61
N LEU A 544 16.42 -3.23 0.39
CA LEU A 544 17.42 -3.87 1.25
C LEU A 544 18.81 -3.77 0.65
N ASP A 545 19.80 -3.39 1.45
CA ASP A 545 21.21 -3.29 1.05
C ASP A 545 22.03 -4.27 1.90
N PHE A 546 22.57 -5.32 1.30
CA PHE A 546 23.35 -6.36 1.98
C PHE A 546 24.70 -6.53 1.29
N GLU A 547 25.77 -6.08 1.94
CA GLU A 547 27.14 -6.12 1.40
C GLU A 547 27.65 -7.56 1.18
N ASN A 548 27.15 -8.52 1.96
CA ASN A 548 27.60 -9.90 1.92
C ASN A 548 26.74 -10.81 1.02
N VAL A 549 25.66 -10.30 0.42
CA VAL A 549 24.88 -11.04 -0.58
C VAL A 549 25.59 -10.97 -1.92
N THR A 550 26.11 -12.12 -2.35
CA THR A 550 26.92 -12.25 -3.57
C THR A 550 26.33 -13.21 -4.59
N LEU A 551 25.32 -14.00 -4.21
CA LEU A 551 24.58 -14.87 -5.12
C LEU A 551 23.08 -14.62 -4.97
N VAL A 552 22.37 -14.45 -6.09
CA VAL A 552 20.91 -14.49 -6.11
C VAL A 552 20.42 -15.54 -7.12
N GLY A 553 19.68 -16.55 -6.63
CA GLY A 553 19.04 -17.55 -7.46
C GLY A 553 17.56 -17.24 -7.67
N VAL A 554 17.13 -16.97 -8.90
CA VAL A 554 15.72 -16.93 -9.29
C VAL A 554 15.29 -18.35 -9.65
N VAL A 555 14.53 -18.99 -8.76
CA VAL A 555 14.26 -20.44 -8.83
C VAL A 555 13.22 -20.79 -9.91
N ASP A 556 12.29 -19.89 -10.20
CA ASP A 556 11.23 -20.10 -11.20
C ASP A 556 10.90 -18.77 -11.92
N ALA A 557 11.47 -18.58 -13.10
CA ALA A 557 11.11 -17.48 -14.01
C ALA A 557 9.91 -17.81 -14.92
N ASP A 558 9.65 -19.09 -15.15
CA ASP A 558 8.70 -19.59 -16.15
C ASP A 558 7.25 -19.19 -15.84
N THR A 559 6.86 -19.21 -14.56
CA THR A 559 5.49 -18.86 -14.15
C THR A 559 5.05 -17.46 -14.65
N ARG A 560 5.99 -16.51 -14.82
CA ARG A 560 5.67 -15.18 -15.39
C ARG A 560 5.73 -15.16 -16.91
N LEU A 561 6.62 -15.94 -17.52
CA LEU A 561 6.71 -16.05 -18.99
C LEU A 561 5.48 -16.74 -19.60
N TYR A 562 4.84 -17.66 -18.88
CA TYR A 562 3.61 -18.35 -19.30
C TYR A 562 2.32 -17.70 -18.80
N SER A 563 2.40 -16.52 -18.18
CA SER A 563 1.22 -15.88 -17.63
C SER A 563 0.31 -15.37 -18.75
N ILE A 564 -0.99 -15.57 -18.59
CA ILE A 564 -2.01 -14.97 -19.44
C ILE A 564 -2.21 -13.46 -19.18
N ASP A 565 -1.55 -12.92 -18.16
CA ASP A 565 -1.56 -11.49 -17.88
C ASP A 565 -0.47 -10.77 -18.70
N PHE A 566 -0.89 -9.86 -19.59
CA PHE A 566 0.02 -9.08 -20.45
C PHE A 566 1.03 -8.22 -19.66
N ARG A 567 0.82 -7.99 -18.35
CA ARG A 567 1.75 -7.26 -17.49
C ARG A 567 2.84 -8.15 -16.88
N ALA A 568 2.77 -9.46 -17.06
CA ALA A 568 3.68 -10.40 -16.39
C ALA A 568 5.14 -10.23 -16.85
N GLU A 569 5.36 -9.98 -18.13
CA GLU A 569 6.69 -9.77 -18.70
C GLU A 569 7.34 -8.48 -18.18
N GLU A 570 6.60 -7.36 -18.14
CA GLU A 570 7.07 -6.11 -17.54
C GLU A 570 7.47 -6.31 -16.08
N ARG A 571 6.66 -7.04 -15.31
CA ARG A 571 6.97 -7.34 -13.90
C ARG A 571 8.17 -8.26 -13.76
N LEU A 572 8.37 -9.20 -14.69
CA LEU A 572 9.57 -10.04 -14.73
C LEU A 572 10.81 -9.18 -14.98
N ALA A 573 10.76 -8.26 -15.95
CA ALA A 573 11.85 -7.34 -16.24
C ALA A 573 12.21 -6.47 -15.02
N GLN A 574 11.21 -5.86 -14.38
CA GLN A 574 11.39 -5.06 -13.17
C GLN A 574 12.02 -5.88 -12.04
N LEU A 575 11.55 -7.11 -11.84
CA LEU A 575 12.09 -8.01 -10.83
C LEU A 575 13.56 -8.36 -11.09
N LEU A 576 13.91 -8.76 -12.32
CA LEU A 576 15.27 -9.18 -12.65
C LEU A 576 16.26 -8.03 -12.45
N VAL A 577 15.89 -6.81 -12.84
CA VAL A 577 16.72 -5.61 -12.64
C VAL A 577 16.87 -5.28 -11.16
N GLN A 578 15.77 -5.37 -10.39
CA GLN A 578 15.83 -5.19 -8.94
C GLN A 578 16.78 -6.19 -8.29
N VAL A 579 16.62 -7.48 -8.60
CA VAL A 579 17.42 -8.58 -8.08
C VAL A 579 18.89 -8.45 -8.47
N ALA A 580 19.19 -8.15 -9.73
CA ALA A 580 20.55 -7.89 -10.19
C ALA A 580 21.19 -6.70 -9.48
N GLY A 581 20.39 -5.67 -9.13
CA GLY A 581 20.85 -4.55 -8.32
C GLY A 581 21.14 -4.87 -6.84
N ARG A 582 20.83 -6.09 -6.37
CA ARG A 582 21.08 -6.54 -4.99
C ARG A 582 22.31 -7.43 -4.84
N ALA A 583 22.73 -8.13 -5.91
CA ALA A 583 23.92 -8.97 -5.86
C ALA A 583 25.19 -8.14 -6.11
N GLY A 584 26.16 -8.22 -5.20
CA GLY A 584 27.50 -7.65 -5.40
C GLY A 584 27.61 -6.14 -5.13
N ARG A 585 27.48 -5.75 -3.85
CA ARG A 585 27.69 -4.37 -3.38
C ARG A 585 29.03 -4.26 -2.64
N GLY A 586 29.64 -3.06 -2.68
CA GLY A 586 31.01 -2.85 -2.19
C GLY A 586 32.06 -3.37 -3.19
N ASN A 587 33.08 -4.09 -2.70
CA ASN A 587 34.19 -4.61 -3.52
C ASN A 587 33.97 -6.05 -4.04
N LYS A 588 32.83 -6.67 -3.75
CA LYS A 588 32.54 -8.08 -4.11
C LYS A 588 31.66 -8.14 -5.35
N ALA A 589 32.08 -8.89 -6.38
CA ALA A 589 31.24 -9.15 -7.54
C ALA A 589 30.08 -10.07 -7.17
N GLY A 590 28.89 -9.80 -7.72
CA GLY A 590 27.70 -10.60 -7.50
C GLY A 590 27.34 -11.43 -8.72
N GLU A 591 26.72 -12.58 -8.49
CA GLU A 591 26.19 -13.47 -9.52
C GLU A 591 24.68 -13.61 -9.36
N VAL A 592 23.97 -13.67 -10.49
CA VAL A 592 22.53 -13.94 -10.52
C VAL A 592 22.27 -15.07 -11.48
N PHE A 593 21.63 -16.13 -11.00
CA PHE A 593 21.22 -17.26 -11.83
C PHE A 593 19.70 -17.33 -11.93
N VAL A 594 19.20 -17.48 -13.14
CA VAL A 594 17.78 -17.58 -13.45
C VAL A 594 17.49 -18.97 -13.99
N GLN A 595 16.83 -19.80 -13.19
CA GLN A 595 16.38 -21.12 -13.64
C GLN A 595 15.13 -20.99 -14.50
N THR A 596 15.16 -21.60 -15.68
CA THR A 596 14.05 -21.58 -16.64
C THR A 596 14.09 -22.79 -17.56
N GLN A 597 12.93 -23.27 -17.99
CA GLN A 597 12.80 -24.27 -19.04
C GLN A 597 12.96 -23.68 -20.45
N LYS A 598 13.05 -22.36 -20.58
CA LYS A 598 13.20 -21.64 -21.85
C LYS A 598 14.30 -20.57 -21.75
N PRO A 599 15.57 -20.98 -21.58
CA PRO A 599 16.68 -20.03 -21.58
C PRO A 599 16.76 -19.23 -22.89
N GLU A 600 16.28 -19.79 -24.00
CA GLU A 600 16.20 -19.15 -25.31
C GLU A 600 15.02 -18.18 -25.50
N ASN A 601 14.15 -17.99 -24.49
CA ASN A 601 13.00 -17.09 -24.62
C ASN A 601 13.45 -15.66 -24.98
N ALA A 602 12.91 -15.11 -26.07
CA ALA A 602 13.33 -13.81 -26.60
C ALA A 602 13.14 -12.66 -25.60
N VAL A 603 12.05 -12.66 -24.82
CA VAL A 603 11.78 -11.63 -23.81
C VAL A 603 12.81 -11.73 -22.68
N LEU A 604 13.05 -12.95 -22.18
CA LEU A 604 14.05 -13.19 -21.13
C LEU A 604 15.46 -12.77 -21.58
N ARG A 605 15.87 -13.18 -22.79
CA ARG A 605 17.17 -12.82 -23.37
C ARG A 605 17.32 -11.31 -23.54
N ARG A 606 16.33 -10.61 -24.09
CA ARG A 606 16.34 -9.13 -24.21
C ARG A 606 16.53 -8.46 -22.86
N ILE A 607 15.84 -8.92 -21.81
CA ILE A 607 15.97 -8.34 -20.46
C ILE A 607 17.39 -8.55 -19.90
N ILE A 608 17.96 -9.74 -20.07
CA ILE A 608 19.27 -10.11 -19.54
C ILE A 608 20.41 -9.44 -20.33
N ASP A 609 20.34 -9.49 -21.65
CA ASP A 609 21.41 -9.07 -22.56
C ASP A 609 21.40 -7.55 -22.76
N ASP A 610 20.21 -6.95 -22.96
CA ASP A 610 20.07 -5.53 -23.35
C ASP A 610 19.65 -4.62 -22.17
N GLY A 611 19.12 -5.20 -21.09
CA GLY A 611 18.63 -4.47 -19.92
C GLY A 611 17.25 -3.81 -20.10
N TYR A 612 16.75 -3.21 -19.01
CA TYR A 612 15.38 -2.68 -18.93
C TYR A 612 15.07 -1.57 -19.94
N ASP A 613 16.02 -0.67 -20.17
CA ASP A 613 15.84 0.48 -21.06
C ASP A 613 15.58 0.08 -22.50
N ILE A 614 16.33 -0.91 -22.99
CA ILE A 614 16.18 -1.41 -24.36
C ILE A 614 14.93 -2.27 -24.44
N TYR A 615 14.72 -3.18 -23.48
CA TYR A 615 13.52 -4.00 -23.42
C TYR A 615 12.23 -3.17 -23.45
N SER A 616 12.12 -2.13 -22.61
CA SER A 616 10.91 -1.29 -22.54
C SER A 616 10.62 -0.57 -23.85
N LYS A 617 11.64 -0.10 -24.58
CA LYS A 617 11.50 0.54 -25.90
C LYS A 617 11.00 -0.42 -26.99
N LEU A 618 11.30 -1.71 -26.86
CA LEU A 618 10.83 -2.74 -27.80
C LEU A 618 9.43 -3.26 -27.44
N ALA A 619 9.16 -3.47 -26.15
CA ALA A 619 7.89 -4.01 -25.66
C ALA A 619 6.72 -3.02 -25.73
N LEU A 620 7.00 -1.71 -25.63
CA LEU A 620 5.95 -0.67 -25.70
C LEU A 620 5.24 -0.64 -27.06
N PRO A 621 5.94 -0.60 -28.21
CA PRO A 621 5.32 -0.74 -29.53
C PRO A 621 4.44 -2.00 -29.67
N GLU A 622 4.89 -3.16 -29.17
CA GLU A 622 4.11 -4.41 -29.20
C GLU A 622 2.78 -4.24 -28.45
N ARG A 623 2.77 -3.57 -27.28
CA ARG A 623 1.51 -3.26 -26.56
C ARG A 623 0.59 -2.31 -27.31
N ARG A 624 1.16 -1.37 -28.06
CA ARG A 624 0.39 -0.42 -28.88
C ARG A 624 -0.34 -1.14 -30.00
N GLU A 625 0.35 -2.05 -30.70
CA GLU A 625 -0.22 -2.82 -31.82
C GLU A 625 -1.37 -3.74 -31.37
N VAL A 626 -1.25 -4.37 -30.20
CA VAL A 626 -2.27 -5.29 -29.66
C VAL A 626 -3.42 -4.54 -28.96
N GLY A 627 -3.29 -3.22 -28.75
CA GLY A 627 -4.29 -2.42 -28.04
C GLY A 627 -4.37 -2.79 -26.56
N PHE A 628 -3.23 -2.76 -25.87
CA PHE A 628 -3.14 -2.92 -24.42
C PHE A 628 -2.71 -1.63 -23.69
N PRO A 629 -3.07 -1.49 -22.40
CA PRO A 629 -2.53 -0.44 -21.54
C PRO A 629 -0.99 -0.38 -21.60
N PRO A 630 -0.39 0.82 -21.65
CA PRO A 630 -1.01 2.12 -21.37
C PRO A 630 -1.62 2.86 -22.58
N TYR A 631 -1.59 2.28 -23.79
CA TYR A 631 -2.08 2.95 -25.01
C TYR A 631 -3.60 2.92 -25.17
N VAL A 632 -4.27 2.00 -24.49
CA VAL A 632 -5.73 1.97 -24.34
C VAL A 632 -6.12 2.02 -22.87
N ALA A 633 -7.27 2.60 -22.59
CA ALA A 633 -7.89 2.50 -21.28
C ALA A 633 -8.53 1.12 -21.09
N MET A 634 -8.55 0.62 -19.86
CA MET A 634 -9.16 -0.66 -19.52
C MET A 634 -9.90 -0.59 -18.19
N ALA A 635 -11.09 -1.19 -18.13
CA ALA A 635 -11.83 -1.44 -16.91
C ALA A 635 -12.39 -2.85 -16.88
N LEU A 636 -12.53 -3.41 -15.67
CA LEU A 636 -13.13 -4.73 -15.46
C LEU A 636 -14.43 -4.59 -14.67
N VAL A 637 -15.50 -5.21 -15.15
CA VAL A 637 -16.70 -5.45 -14.34
C VAL A 637 -16.64 -6.88 -13.84
N ARG A 638 -16.49 -7.07 -12.53
CA ARG A 638 -16.37 -8.39 -11.90
C ARG A 638 -17.67 -8.73 -11.21
N ALA A 639 -18.08 -9.99 -11.26
CA ALA A 639 -19.27 -10.48 -10.61
C ALA A 639 -19.00 -11.81 -9.90
N GLU A 640 -19.54 -11.98 -8.70
CA GLU A 640 -19.42 -13.23 -7.93
C GLU A 640 -20.73 -13.64 -7.26
N SER A 641 -20.99 -14.94 -7.22
CA SER A 641 -22.24 -15.51 -6.67
C SER A 641 -22.02 -16.95 -6.19
N LYS A 642 -22.78 -17.38 -5.18
CA LYS A 642 -22.86 -18.81 -4.81
C LYS A 642 -23.59 -19.67 -5.86
N TYR A 643 -24.42 -19.03 -6.69
CA TYR A 643 -25.17 -19.64 -7.76
C TYR A 643 -24.40 -19.48 -9.09
N PRO A 644 -23.95 -20.56 -9.74
CA PRO A 644 -23.06 -20.53 -10.90
C PRO A 644 -23.53 -19.73 -12.11
N GLU A 645 -24.83 -19.68 -12.35
CA GLU A 645 -25.45 -19.05 -13.52
C GLU A 645 -25.52 -17.52 -13.43
N ARG A 646 -25.57 -16.97 -12.20
CA ARG A 646 -25.83 -15.54 -11.97
C ARG A 646 -24.71 -14.61 -12.45
N PRO A 647 -23.40 -14.89 -12.27
CA PRO A 647 -22.33 -14.03 -12.76
C PRO A 647 -22.39 -13.84 -14.28
N THR A 648 -22.51 -14.92 -15.04
CA THR A 648 -22.61 -14.88 -16.50
C THR A 648 -23.88 -14.18 -16.96
N LEU A 649 -25.03 -14.45 -16.33
CA LEU A 649 -26.30 -13.78 -16.65
C LEU A 649 -26.20 -12.26 -16.42
N PHE A 650 -25.68 -11.84 -15.27
CA PHE A 650 -25.48 -10.43 -14.94
C PHE A 650 -24.55 -9.75 -15.94
N LEU A 651 -23.37 -10.32 -16.19
CA LEU A 651 -22.37 -9.70 -17.08
C LEU A 651 -22.83 -9.66 -18.54
N THR A 652 -23.63 -10.65 -18.98
CA THR A 652 -24.28 -10.60 -20.31
C THR A 652 -25.25 -9.43 -20.41
N GLY A 653 -26.03 -9.18 -19.35
CA GLY A 653 -26.90 -8.00 -19.26
C GLY A 653 -26.11 -6.69 -19.23
N VAL A 654 -25.03 -6.62 -18.45
CA VAL A 654 -24.13 -5.45 -18.41
C VAL A 654 -23.53 -5.17 -19.78
N ARG A 655 -23.04 -6.19 -20.49
CA ARG A 655 -22.52 -6.04 -21.85
C ARG A 655 -23.55 -5.41 -22.80
N LYS A 656 -24.80 -5.89 -22.78
CA LYS A 656 -25.89 -5.31 -23.59
C LYS A 656 -26.19 -3.85 -23.23
N ILE A 657 -26.08 -3.49 -21.95
CA ILE A 657 -26.27 -2.10 -21.50
C ILE A 657 -25.15 -1.22 -22.07
N LEU A 658 -23.88 -1.65 -21.91
CA LEU A 658 -22.71 -0.90 -22.36
C LEU A 658 -22.66 -0.74 -23.89
N GLN A 659 -22.94 -1.81 -24.65
CA GLN A 659 -22.96 -1.80 -26.12
C GLN A 659 -24.01 -0.86 -26.72
N LYS A 660 -25.10 -0.61 -25.99
CA LYS A 660 -26.15 0.33 -26.43
C LYS A 660 -25.72 1.80 -26.30
N GLU A 661 -24.89 2.12 -25.31
CA GLU A 661 -24.46 3.49 -25.02
C GLU A 661 -23.22 3.90 -25.82
N CYS A 662 -22.30 2.96 -26.11
CA CYS A 662 -21.11 3.27 -26.91
C CYS A 662 -20.77 2.15 -27.89
N VAL A 663 -20.73 2.49 -29.18
CA VAL A 663 -20.39 1.57 -30.27
C VAL A 663 -18.88 1.36 -30.40
N ASN A 664 -18.07 2.34 -29.97
CA ASN A 664 -16.62 2.32 -30.17
C ASN A 664 -15.83 1.63 -29.04
N ALA A 665 -16.49 1.25 -27.95
CA ALA A 665 -15.84 0.51 -26.87
C ALA A 665 -15.75 -0.99 -27.23
N ASP A 666 -14.57 -1.57 -27.07
CA ASP A 666 -14.40 -3.02 -27.19
C ASP A 666 -14.77 -3.69 -25.87
N ILE A 667 -15.76 -4.58 -25.91
CA ILE A 667 -16.36 -5.21 -24.74
C ILE A 667 -16.37 -6.72 -24.96
N SER A 668 -15.60 -7.42 -24.12
CA SER A 668 -15.48 -8.87 -24.17
C SER A 668 -16.82 -9.56 -23.93
N PHE A 669 -16.91 -10.86 -24.22
CA PHE A 669 -17.94 -11.69 -23.60
C PHE A 669 -17.62 -11.88 -22.10
N PRO A 670 -18.57 -12.35 -21.27
CA PRO A 670 -18.24 -12.77 -19.91
C PRO A 670 -17.21 -13.90 -19.94
N ILE A 671 -16.08 -13.70 -19.26
CA ILE A 671 -14.98 -14.66 -19.17
C ILE A 671 -14.90 -15.14 -17.70
N PRO A 672 -14.63 -16.42 -17.44
CA PRO A 672 -14.33 -16.86 -16.08
C PRO A 672 -13.11 -16.11 -15.53
N ALA A 673 -13.14 -15.74 -14.25
CA ALA A 673 -11.92 -15.23 -13.62
C ALA A 673 -10.86 -16.35 -13.56
N TYR A 674 -9.57 -16.02 -13.46
CA TYR A 674 -8.45 -17.00 -13.43
C TYR A 674 -8.66 -18.15 -12.42
N MET A 675 -9.36 -17.85 -11.32
CA MET A 675 -9.95 -18.86 -10.45
C MET A 675 -11.47 -18.68 -10.47
N ALA A 676 -12.17 -19.44 -11.31
CA ALA A 676 -13.59 -19.21 -11.57
C ALA A 676 -14.41 -19.54 -10.32
N LEU A 677 -14.12 -20.62 -9.60
CA LEU A 677 -14.68 -20.90 -8.29
C LEU A 677 -13.72 -20.45 -7.17
N ARG A 678 -14.18 -19.61 -6.24
CA ARG A 678 -13.42 -19.23 -5.04
C ARG A 678 -14.34 -19.12 -3.83
N ALA A 679 -14.03 -19.86 -2.77
CA ALA A 679 -14.79 -19.89 -1.51
C ALA A 679 -16.28 -20.24 -1.66
N GLY A 680 -16.60 -21.10 -2.63
CA GLY A 680 -17.95 -21.54 -2.97
C GLY A 680 -18.71 -20.48 -3.75
N ARG A 681 -18.01 -19.53 -4.39
CA ARG A 681 -18.60 -18.54 -5.28
C ARG A 681 -17.97 -18.64 -6.66
N VAL A 682 -18.82 -18.70 -7.68
CA VAL A 682 -18.41 -18.58 -9.07
C VAL A 682 -18.18 -17.11 -9.38
N ARG A 683 -17.09 -16.82 -10.08
CA ARG A 683 -16.56 -15.50 -10.40
C ARG A 683 -16.37 -15.41 -11.91
N ALA A 684 -16.90 -14.35 -12.48
CA ALA A 684 -16.71 -14.00 -13.87
C ALA A 684 -16.36 -12.52 -13.98
N LEU A 685 -15.78 -12.14 -15.12
CA LEU A 685 -15.43 -10.77 -15.43
C LEU A 685 -15.80 -10.40 -16.86
N LEU A 686 -15.96 -9.11 -17.07
CA LEU A 686 -16.16 -8.47 -18.36
C LEU A 686 -15.05 -7.43 -18.53
N ILE A 687 -14.33 -7.49 -19.65
CA ILE A 687 -13.28 -6.54 -19.99
C ILE A 687 -13.89 -5.46 -20.88
N VAL A 688 -13.68 -4.20 -20.51
CA VAL A 688 -14.06 -3.01 -21.28
C VAL A 688 -12.80 -2.27 -21.65
N ARG A 689 -12.59 -2.02 -22.95
CA ARG A 689 -11.47 -1.25 -23.50
C ARG A 689 -11.99 -0.08 -24.32
N ALA A 690 -11.30 1.04 -24.24
CA ALA A 690 -11.54 2.20 -25.11
C ALA A 690 -10.21 2.93 -25.40
N PRO A 691 -10.11 3.69 -26.50
CA PRO A 691 -8.90 4.44 -26.84
C PRO A 691 -8.41 5.38 -25.73
N VAL A 692 -9.32 6.06 -25.03
CA VAL A 692 -8.98 7.03 -23.98
C VAL A 692 -9.76 6.80 -22.68
N LYS A 693 -9.16 7.20 -21.55
CA LYS A 693 -9.72 6.99 -20.20
C LYS A 693 -11.08 7.66 -19.99
N VAL A 694 -11.25 8.86 -20.55
CA VAL A 694 -12.49 9.65 -20.43
C VAL A 694 -13.69 8.92 -21.06
N GLU A 695 -13.49 8.15 -22.13
CA GLU A 695 -14.57 7.37 -22.75
C GLU A 695 -15.06 6.24 -21.85
N ILE A 696 -14.15 5.48 -21.22
CA ILE A 696 -14.53 4.45 -20.24
C ILE A 696 -15.26 5.10 -19.06
N GLN A 697 -14.74 6.21 -18.54
CA GLN A 697 -15.34 6.92 -17.41
C GLN A 697 -16.78 7.35 -17.74
N ASN A 698 -16.99 8.01 -18.88
CA ASN A 698 -18.32 8.48 -19.30
C ASN A 698 -19.27 7.32 -19.57
N LEU A 699 -18.80 6.26 -20.24
CA LEU A 699 -19.60 5.07 -20.53
C LEU A 699 -20.08 4.38 -19.25
N LEU A 700 -19.15 4.13 -18.31
CA LEU A 700 -19.49 3.48 -17.04
C LEU A 700 -20.38 4.36 -16.18
N ALA A 701 -20.16 5.69 -16.16
CA ALA A 701 -21.02 6.63 -15.46
C ALA A 701 -22.46 6.62 -15.99
N ALA A 702 -22.65 6.70 -17.32
CA ALA A 702 -23.97 6.66 -17.96
C ALA A 702 -24.72 5.33 -17.71
N CYS A 703 -23.99 4.23 -17.59
CA CYS A 703 -24.57 2.90 -17.38
C CYS A 703 -24.79 2.53 -15.91
N LEU A 704 -24.24 3.28 -14.96
CA LEU A 704 -24.05 2.81 -13.57
C LEU A 704 -25.37 2.47 -12.86
N ASP A 705 -26.39 3.32 -13.03
CA ASP A 705 -27.72 3.11 -12.44
C ASP A 705 -28.45 1.90 -13.04
N LYS A 706 -28.28 1.67 -14.34
CA LYS A 706 -28.84 0.51 -15.05
C LYS A 706 -28.17 -0.78 -14.55
N ILE A 707 -26.85 -0.77 -14.40
CA ILE A 707 -26.06 -1.89 -13.86
C ILE A 707 -26.45 -2.16 -12.39
N GLU A 708 -26.60 -1.12 -11.56
CA GLU A 708 -26.99 -1.28 -10.16
C GLU A 708 -28.41 -1.87 -10.05
N SER A 709 -29.35 -1.42 -10.87
CA SER A 709 -30.71 -1.95 -10.93
C SER A 709 -30.71 -3.43 -11.34
N LEU A 710 -29.95 -3.80 -12.37
CA LEU A 710 -29.79 -5.19 -12.79
C LEU A 710 -29.19 -6.05 -11.68
N SER A 711 -28.20 -5.53 -10.94
CA SER A 711 -27.55 -6.28 -9.85
C SER A 711 -28.51 -6.63 -8.71
N LYS A 712 -29.51 -5.76 -8.45
CA LYS A 712 -30.57 -6.00 -7.44
C LYS A 712 -31.54 -7.09 -7.90
N VAL A 713 -31.89 -7.10 -9.18
CA VAL A 713 -32.77 -8.13 -9.78
C VAL A 713 -32.07 -9.49 -9.77
N VAL A 714 -30.83 -9.56 -10.24
CA VAL A 714 -30.04 -10.80 -10.29
C VAL A 714 -29.58 -11.23 -8.88
N ARG A 715 -29.59 -10.33 -7.91
CA ARG A 715 -29.09 -10.53 -6.53
C ARG A 715 -27.64 -11.03 -6.53
N ILE A 716 -26.74 -10.21 -7.05
CA ILE A 716 -25.32 -10.54 -7.23
C ILE A 716 -24.39 -9.52 -6.61
N ARG A 717 -23.21 -9.98 -6.15
CA ARG A 717 -22.12 -9.09 -5.74
C ARG A 717 -21.27 -8.77 -6.95
N TRP A 718 -20.98 -7.49 -7.15
CA TRP A 718 -20.20 -7.04 -8.29
C TRP A 718 -19.30 -5.86 -7.91
N THR A 719 -18.25 -5.63 -8.69
CA THR A 719 -17.32 -4.50 -8.53
C THR A 719 -16.85 -4.01 -9.89
N ILE A 720 -16.43 -2.74 -9.95
CA ILE A 720 -15.71 -2.16 -11.09
C ILE A 720 -14.25 -2.00 -10.67
N ASP A 721 -13.33 -2.31 -11.57
CA ASP A 721 -11.89 -2.13 -11.41
C ASP A 721 -11.36 -1.33 -12.60
N VAL A 722 -11.20 -0.03 -12.42
CA VAL A 722 -10.64 0.88 -13.43
C VAL A 722 -9.11 0.82 -13.34
N ASP A 723 -8.44 0.79 -14.49
CA ASP A 723 -6.99 0.59 -14.61
C ASP A 723 -6.51 -0.62 -13.80
N PRO A 724 -6.96 -1.84 -14.17
CA PRO A 724 -6.61 -3.06 -13.45
C PRO A 724 -5.09 -3.35 -13.55
N GLN A 725 -4.49 -3.73 -12.42
CA GLN A 725 -3.11 -4.23 -12.38
C GLN A 725 -3.04 -5.75 -12.59
N GLU A 726 -4.17 -6.45 -12.45
CA GLU A 726 -4.34 -7.88 -12.73
C GLU A 726 -5.59 -8.05 -13.61
N THR A 727 -5.41 -8.64 -14.79
CA THR A 727 -6.41 -8.66 -15.85
C THR A 727 -7.34 -9.86 -15.83
N LEU A 728 -6.95 -10.96 -15.19
CA LEU A 728 -7.70 -12.24 -15.17
C LEU A 728 -7.90 -12.82 -13.77
#